data_AF-A0AAP6B4W9-F1
#
_entry.id   AF-A0AAP6B4W9-F1
#
_cell.length_a   1.000
_cell.length_b   1.000
_cell.length_c   1.000
_cell.angle_alpha   90.00
_cell.angle_beta   90.00
_cell.angle_gamma   90.00
#
_symmetry.space_group_name_H-M   'P 1'
#
loop_
_entity.id
_entity.type
_entity.pdbx_description
1 polymer ?
#
loop_
_entity_poly.entity_id
_entity_poly.type
_entity_poly.pdbx_seq_one_letter_code
_entity_poly.pdbx_strand_id
1 'polypeptide(L)'
;MGRPERPVDPDAGPLQRFAYELRSLRGNGGSPSYRTMAQRTGLSVTALSRAASGERLASAAVVRAYAQACGADPDEWERRRQAVAEEAGPQGAEEGNSPYQGLTRFELGDRDLFFGRDRLVEDALKLVAAHRFAVLHGASGSGKSSLLRAGLLPRIDALIRERDRGMELRLITPGARPAATHERLLDAPPDGPERLVVVDQFEEIFTLCRDRADRRRFVDRLLAAGEPTSRLRVVVAVGGGFRARCAQYDGLAVALRHNSLAVRPMTRAELQEAVVKPATAAGLRVERELTARIVEEAADRPGALPMLSQALRETWRRRSSGVLTLAAYEAAGGIHGAIAAAAEEVYGCLSPAQAATARRLLLGLVTPGEGSAVTRRPVSRADLREWPDPELPVVLDRLARARLVILDEEHIELAHEALITHWPRLDAWIEANRERLREHRRLSEAARIWQERDRDPGNLYRGTHLAVADLLFGRDTDDDLTGRERAFLSASRVADRMERWTAGRTRRRMRSLAAAFTVVVVGALVAGQLAWQRSHAADQEHIRAAALKAAALAARTQPDDPRTAALLSVAAWRLAPSPVSRAALISALTEPEEDVLTGPEPGAGGRAFLADSGRTLLVAGAGTWSSWNVQAHRRTGSGPLPDGQVAEADPAGRTLLLTGGRRLWHLASGAGRPGASGRVLGFGADGHSYVVRDPGPRPGVRLRAVDGDRTLFEAAGDAYPVPSPDDRLVAVCRPDGPLEVWDTARDFGRPGAWGTFRAAGCSSATVVFGAGGARLAVATDTGVLVWDTATGRQLADLAGPAAQHLAFTPDGAFLAASGPDGVTVWRIASPRLPVLRRPVPGSPVTALAWDPVERTLRYLAGSAVHSLDLDAALASPWRDRPVDAVLLSPDGRLLAVSERTPAGYLLRLQETRSARVVAELPFPRRATGPAGAARPLLAFSPDSRSIAYGTTVASGPLPTVRFAVRDVSPTGRKSTSFDVTGPSEATARGIFLTARGQKLLVGWSTPAGSLVGQTWDTAHGIPSARADDLETLGRQPYHLALSADDTHLATGGAFGSVTVWDTEADIHPKATIPALPDIADCAACTRVTALAFSPDGTTLAIAYGSGALRLWDLALNLPLGGSPATSGDVIDSLAFGPDGYLYAAGPHVSVQAYPVGPAQAAARLCARAGRSLTVAEWRRYLPGVPYRRVCDGLRPDDGSP
;
A
#
# COMPACT_ATOMS: atom_id res chain seq x y z
N MET A 1 -26.67 52.28 -5.94
CA MET A 1 -28.13 52.13 -6.14
C MET A 1 -28.37 50.95 -7.05
N GLY A 2 -29.23 50.00 -6.64
CA GLY A 2 -29.54 48.80 -7.43
C GLY A 2 -30.54 49.09 -8.55
N ARG A 3 -30.48 48.31 -9.63
CA ARG A 3 -31.43 48.38 -10.76
C ARG A 3 -32.87 48.24 -10.25
N PRO A 4 -33.81 49.12 -10.63
CA PRO A 4 -35.20 49.00 -10.20
C PRO A 4 -35.83 47.70 -10.71
N GLU A 5 -36.67 47.08 -9.89
CA GLU A 5 -37.37 45.85 -10.24
C GLU A 5 -38.39 46.12 -11.34
N ARG A 6 -38.51 45.19 -12.31
CA ARG A 6 -39.56 45.26 -13.32
C ARG A 6 -40.93 45.11 -12.67
N PRO A 7 -41.95 45.91 -13.02
CA PRO A 7 -43.30 45.74 -12.50
C PRO A 7 -43.83 44.34 -12.81
N VAL A 8 -44.50 43.72 -11.83
CA VAL A 8 -45.22 42.45 -11.98
C VAL A 8 -46.70 42.76 -11.92
N ASP A 9 -47.43 42.31 -12.92
CA ASP A 9 -48.88 42.44 -13.02
C ASP A 9 -49.56 41.32 -12.20
N PRO A 10 -50.23 41.64 -11.07
CA PRO A 10 -50.86 40.64 -10.22
C PRO A 10 -52.07 39.94 -10.88
N ASP A 11 -52.61 40.49 -11.97
CA ASP A 11 -53.76 39.94 -12.67
C ASP A 11 -53.37 38.93 -13.77
N ALA A 12 -52.08 38.80 -14.08
CA ALA A 12 -51.57 37.94 -15.16
C ALA A 12 -51.60 36.43 -14.86
N GLY A 13 -51.77 36.03 -13.60
CA GLY A 13 -51.86 34.62 -13.21
C GLY A 13 -51.51 34.36 -11.73
N PRO A 14 -51.77 33.14 -11.22
CA PRO A 14 -51.56 32.81 -9.81
C PRO A 14 -50.09 32.95 -9.37
N LEU A 15 -49.14 32.72 -10.29
CA LEU A 15 -47.70 32.90 -10.06
C LEU A 15 -47.30 34.37 -9.93
N GLN A 16 -47.85 35.23 -10.78
CA GLN A 16 -47.56 36.67 -10.80
C GLN A 16 -48.21 37.36 -9.61
N ARG A 17 -49.43 36.94 -9.22
CA ARG A 17 -50.09 37.37 -7.98
C ARG A 17 -49.26 37.03 -6.74
N PHE A 18 -48.77 35.79 -6.64
CA PHE A 18 -47.94 35.37 -5.51
C PHE A 18 -46.59 36.12 -5.45
N ALA A 19 -45.97 36.38 -6.60
CA ALA A 19 -44.75 37.18 -6.66
C ALA A 19 -45.00 38.65 -6.25
N TYR A 20 -46.15 39.23 -6.61
CA TYR A 20 -46.58 40.53 -6.15
C TYR A 20 -46.77 40.57 -4.63
N GLU A 21 -47.40 39.53 -4.06
CA GLU A 21 -47.56 39.39 -2.60
C GLU A 21 -46.22 39.30 -1.86
N LEU A 22 -45.24 38.54 -2.37
CA LEU A 22 -43.88 38.48 -1.80
C LEU A 22 -43.15 39.83 -1.87
N ARG A 23 -43.37 40.63 -2.92
CA ARG A 23 -42.81 42.00 -2.99
C ARG A 23 -43.48 42.93 -1.99
N SER A 24 -44.80 42.83 -1.84
CA SER A 24 -45.57 43.57 -0.84
C SER A 24 -45.14 43.21 0.59
N LEU A 25 -44.90 41.92 0.86
CA LEU A 25 -44.35 41.46 2.14
C LEU A 25 -43.02 42.14 2.46
N ARG A 26 -42.11 42.18 1.48
CA ARG A 26 -40.81 42.86 1.64
C ARG A 26 -40.98 44.37 1.81
N GLY A 27 -41.91 44.98 1.09
CA GLY A 27 -42.27 46.39 1.25
C GLY A 27 -42.68 46.71 2.69
N ASN A 28 -43.60 45.91 3.24
CA ASN A 28 -44.14 46.06 4.59
C ASN A 28 -43.10 45.75 5.69
N GLY A 29 -42.17 44.83 5.44
CA GLY A 29 -41.08 44.46 6.35
C GLY A 29 -39.87 45.41 6.35
N GLY A 30 -40.03 46.67 5.93
CA GLY A 30 -38.96 47.68 5.92
C GLY A 30 -38.08 47.70 4.66
N SER A 31 -38.52 47.06 3.56
CA SER A 31 -37.84 47.03 2.26
C SER A 31 -36.35 46.63 2.29
N PRO A 32 -35.97 45.53 3.00
CA PRO A 32 -34.58 45.10 3.00
C PRO A 32 -34.11 44.74 1.58
N SER A 33 -32.90 45.15 1.22
CA SER A 33 -32.32 44.77 -0.07
C SER A 33 -32.18 43.25 -0.16
N TYR A 34 -32.26 42.65 -1.36
CA TYR A 34 -32.03 41.20 -1.52
C TYR A 34 -30.65 40.76 -1.00
N ARG A 35 -29.66 41.66 -1.00
CA ARG A 35 -28.34 41.40 -0.42
C ARG A 35 -28.38 41.26 1.10
N THR A 36 -29.18 42.11 1.76
CA THR A 36 -29.42 42.05 3.21
C THR A 36 -30.21 40.80 3.58
N MET A 37 -31.23 40.44 2.79
CA MET A 37 -32.01 39.22 3.00
C MET A 37 -31.16 37.96 2.81
N ALA A 38 -30.28 37.96 1.80
CA ALA A 38 -29.32 36.87 1.55
C ALA A 38 -28.38 36.65 2.74
N GLN A 39 -27.85 37.73 3.33
CA GLN A 39 -26.99 37.64 4.53
C GLN A 39 -27.72 37.08 5.75
N ARG A 40 -29.03 37.37 5.90
CA ARG A 40 -29.83 36.90 7.04
C ARG A 40 -30.27 35.43 6.92
N THR A 41 -30.35 34.89 5.70
CA THR A 41 -30.94 33.57 5.44
C THR A 41 -29.95 32.55 4.87
N GLY A 42 -28.77 32.99 4.44
CA GLY A 42 -27.79 32.14 3.75
C GLY A 42 -28.15 31.80 2.30
N LEU A 43 -29.27 32.32 1.77
CA LEU A 43 -29.67 32.12 0.37
C LEU A 43 -29.02 33.12 -0.57
N SER A 44 -28.81 32.74 -1.84
CA SER A 44 -28.23 33.65 -2.82
C SER A 44 -29.19 34.78 -3.20
N VAL A 45 -28.62 35.96 -3.50
CA VAL A 45 -29.38 37.14 -3.97
C VAL A 45 -30.24 36.80 -5.20
N THR A 46 -29.72 35.97 -6.10
CA THR A 46 -30.41 35.52 -7.31
C THR A 46 -31.60 34.60 -7.02
N ALA A 47 -31.55 33.79 -5.96
CA ALA A 47 -32.67 32.94 -5.55
C ALA A 47 -33.82 33.78 -4.98
N LEU A 48 -33.51 34.74 -4.11
CA LEU A 48 -34.50 35.65 -3.52
C LEU A 48 -35.12 36.59 -4.56
N SER A 49 -34.30 37.13 -5.48
CA SER A 49 -34.80 37.97 -6.58
C SER A 49 -35.64 37.19 -7.58
N ARG A 50 -35.33 35.91 -7.87
CA ARG A 50 -36.17 35.06 -8.72
C ARG A 50 -37.45 34.61 -8.04
N ALA A 51 -37.46 34.42 -6.72
CA ALA A 51 -38.69 34.09 -5.99
C ALA A 51 -39.75 35.18 -6.14
N ALA A 52 -39.32 36.44 -6.26
CA ALA A 52 -40.18 37.58 -6.48
C ALA A 52 -40.35 37.97 -7.97
N SER A 53 -39.92 37.16 -8.96
CA SER A 53 -40.00 37.56 -10.38
C SER A 53 -41.35 37.28 -11.05
N GLY A 54 -42.12 36.31 -10.54
CA GLY A 54 -43.39 35.87 -11.14
C GLY A 54 -43.24 34.94 -12.34
N GLU A 55 -42.03 34.48 -12.66
CA GLU A 55 -41.75 33.58 -13.81
C GLU A 55 -41.98 32.10 -13.47
N ARG A 56 -41.86 31.71 -12.19
CA ARG A 56 -42.07 30.34 -11.70
C ARG A 56 -42.35 30.33 -10.20
N LEU A 57 -43.00 29.29 -9.69
CA LEU A 57 -43.22 29.13 -8.25
C LEU A 57 -41.90 28.78 -7.54
N ALA A 58 -41.52 29.56 -6.53
CA ALA A 58 -40.32 29.30 -5.74
C ALA A 58 -40.49 28.04 -4.87
N SER A 59 -39.38 27.37 -4.54
CA SER A 59 -39.40 26.22 -3.63
C SER A 59 -39.79 26.65 -2.21
N ALA A 60 -40.41 25.74 -1.48
CA ALA A 60 -40.81 25.89 -0.09
C ALA A 60 -39.73 26.57 0.80
N ALA A 61 -38.51 26.03 0.76
CA ALA A 61 -37.37 26.55 1.51
C ALA A 61 -37.04 28.02 1.20
N VAL A 62 -37.19 28.45 -0.06
CA VAL A 62 -36.90 29.82 -0.48
C VAL A 62 -38.01 30.77 -0.02
N VAL A 63 -39.28 30.33 -0.08
CA VAL A 63 -40.44 31.12 0.39
C VAL A 63 -40.38 31.30 1.91
N ARG A 64 -40.11 30.23 2.66
CA ARG A 64 -39.95 30.27 4.12
C ARG A 64 -38.83 31.23 4.54
N ALA A 65 -37.67 31.13 3.89
CA ALA A 65 -36.54 32.02 4.15
C ALA A 65 -36.85 33.48 3.76
N TYR A 66 -37.56 33.70 2.65
CA TYR A 66 -37.99 35.02 2.23
C TYR A 66 -38.92 35.66 3.27
N ALA A 67 -39.91 34.91 3.76
CA ALA A 67 -40.81 35.35 4.83
C ALA A 67 -40.05 35.64 6.13
N GLN A 68 -39.14 34.75 6.53
CA GLN A 68 -38.28 34.94 7.71
C GLN A 68 -37.43 36.21 7.60
N ALA A 69 -36.84 36.47 6.43
CA ALA A 69 -36.03 37.67 6.20
C ALA A 69 -36.84 38.98 6.28
N CYS A 70 -38.14 38.90 5.99
CA CYS A 70 -39.10 40.00 6.07
C CYS A 70 -39.84 40.07 7.41
N GLY A 71 -39.56 39.17 8.36
CA GLY A 71 -40.19 39.14 9.68
C GLY A 71 -41.62 38.58 9.69
N ALA A 72 -42.02 37.82 8.68
CA ALA A 72 -43.31 37.14 8.60
C ALA A 72 -43.22 35.65 8.98
N ASP A 73 -44.35 35.04 9.32
CA ASP A 73 -44.44 33.62 9.68
C ASP A 73 -44.09 32.72 8.47
N PRO A 74 -42.98 31.97 8.50
CA PRO A 74 -42.58 31.10 7.40
C PRO A 74 -43.61 30.02 7.07
N ASP A 75 -44.34 29.51 8.07
CA ASP A 75 -45.26 28.39 7.87
C ASP A 75 -46.58 28.84 7.25
N GLU A 76 -47.00 30.08 7.51
CA GLU A 76 -48.11 30.71 6.80
C GLU A 76 -47.81 30.88 5.31
N TRP A 77 -46.63 31.39 4.98
CA TRP A 77 -46.23 31.63 3.59
C TRP A 77 -45.97 30.33 2.81
N GLU A 78 -45.58 29.25 3.49
CA GLU A 78 -45.55 27.92 2.89
C GLU A 78 -46.96 27.42 2.55
N ARG A 79 -47.94 27.58 3.44
CA ARG A 79 -49.34 27.21 3.16
C ARG A 79 -49.90 27.99 1.97
N ARG A 80 -49.61 29.29 1.87
CA ARG A 80 -50.02 30.12 0.72
C ARG A 80 -49.36 29.66 -0.59
N ARG A 81 -48.06 29.32 -0.56
CA ARG A 81 -47.36 28.72 -1.71
C ARG A 81 -48.03 27.42 -2.17
N GLN A 82 -48.45 26.59 -1.22
CA GLN A 82 -49.12 25.31 -1.50
C GLN A 82 -50.48 25.54 -2.17
N ALA A 83 -51.27 26.51 -1.70
CA ALA A 83 -52.54 26.89 -2.33
C ALA A 83 -52.34 27.41 -3.77
N VAL A 84 -51.30 28.22 -4.02
CA VAL A 84 -50.94 28.68 -5.37
C VAL A 84 -50.48 27.53 -6.27
N ALA A 85 -49.78 26.53 -5.72
CA ALA A 85 -49.39 25.33 -6.45
C ALA A 85 -50.61 24.48 -6.89
N GLU A 86 -51.64 24.43 -6.03
CA GLU A 86 -52.91 23.76 -6.33
C GLU A 86 -53.74 24.56 -7.35
N GLU A 87 -53.76 25.89 -7.26
CA GLU A 87 -54.49 26.79 -8.17
C GLU A 87 -53.83 26.89 -9.56
N ALA A 88 -52.49 26.80 -9.64
CA ALA A 88 -51.76 26.87 -10.91
C ALA A 88 -51.90 25.60 -11.77
N GLY A 89 -52.18 24.44 -11.17
CA GLY A 89 -52.24 23.13 -11.83
C GLY A 89 -50.93 22.74 -12.56
N PRO A 90 -50.73 21.46 -12.93
CA PRO A 90 -49.61 21.08 -13.78
C PRO A 90 -49.89 21.58 -15.20
N GLN A 91 -49.43 22.79 -15.53
CA GLN A 91 -49.40 23.25 -16.93
C GLN A 91 -48.52 22.30 -17.74
N GLY A 92 -49.16 21.59 -18.68
CA GLY A 92 -48.54 20.59 -19.54
C GLY A 92 -47.44 21.18 -20.41
N ALA A 93 -46.26 20.57 -20.32
CA ALA A 93 -45.34 20.58 -21.44
C ALA A 93 -45.94 19.68 -22.53
N GLU A 94 -46.26 20.27 -23.67
CA GLU A 94 -46.75 19.60 -24.88
C GLU A 94 -46.10 18.23 -25.10
N GLU A 95 -46.93 17.23 -25.41
CA GLU A 95 -46.57 15.88 -25.82
C GLU A 95 -45.86 15.86 -27.17
N GLY A 96 -44.69 16.51 -27.27
CA GLY A 96 -43.77 16.29 -28.36
C GLY A 96 -43.06 14.93 -28.19
N ASN A 97 -42.93 14.16 -29.27
CA ASN A 97 -42.05 12.99 -29.25
C ASN A 97 -40.62 13.44 -28.96
N SER A 98 -40.09 13.03 -27.81
CA SER A 98 -38.70 13.31 -27.44
C SER A 98 -37.74 12.64 -28.44
N PRO A 99 -36.67 13.31 -28.88
CA PRO A 99 -35.65 12.70 -29.73
C PRO A 99 -34.81 11.63 -29.00
N TYR A 100 -34.98 11.47 -27.68
CA TYR A 100 -34.29 10.47 -26.87
C TYR A 100 -35.31 9.50 -26.25
N GLN A 101 -35.08 8.20 -26.44
CA GLN A 101 -36.03 7.14 -26.03
C GLN A 101 -36.09 6.91 -24.51
N GLY A 102 -35.02 7.23 -23.77
CA GLY A 102 -34.93 6.97 -22.34
C GLY A 102 -34.53 5.52 -22.05
N LEU A 103 -35.13 4.92 -21.03
CA LEU A 103 -34.86 3.51 -20.67
C LEU A 103 -35.39 2.47 -21.67
N THR A 104 -36.24 2.89 -22.61
CA THR A 104 -36.76 2.01 -23.66
C THR A 104 -35.69 1.74 -24.71
N ARG A 105 -35.62 0.50 -25.21
CA ARG A 105 -34.77 0.15 -26.36
C ARG A 105 -35.33 0.78 -27.65
N PHE A 106 -34.46 0.94 -28.65
CA PHE A 106 -34.90 1.37 -29.99
C PHE A 106 -35.53 0.20 -30.73
N GLU A 107 -36.64 0.46 -31.43
CA GLU A 107 -37.38 -0.49 -32.24
C GLU A 107 -37.18 -0.23 -33.75
N LEU A 108 -37.76 -1.09 -34.61
CA LEU A 108 -37.56 -1.04 -36.07
C LEU A 108 -37.93 0.30 -36.71
N GLY A 109 -38.93 0.99 -36.15
CA GLY A 109 -39.39 2.30 -36.62
C GLY A 109 -38.52 3.49 -36.19
N ASP A 110 -37.60 3.29 -35.24
CA ASP A 110 -36.82 4.38 -34.65
C ASP A 110 -35.52 4.69 -35.40
N ARG A 111 -35.39 4.23 -36.66
CA ARG A 111 -34.18 4.41 -37.47
C ARG A 111 -33.76 5.87 -37.55
N ASP A 112 -34.71 6.78 -37.72
CA ASP A 112 -34.44 8.22 -37.88
C ASP A 112 -34.01 8.90 -36.57
N LEU A 113 -34.06 8.18 -35.45
CA LEU A 113 -33.61 8.62 -34.12
C LEU A 113 -32.30 7.93 -33.69
N PHE A 114 -31.81 6.95 -34.45
CA PHE A 114 -30.68 6.10 -34.09
C PHE A 114 -29.38 6.54 -34.79
N PHE A 115 -28.52 7.27 -34.06
CA PHE A 115 -27.27 7.84 -34.58
C PHE A 115 -26.02 7.32 -33.87
N GLY A 116 -24.84 7.52 -34.50
CA GLY A 116 -23.53 7.21 -33.90
C GLY A 116 -23.14 5.74 -33.97
N ARG A 117 -23.84 4.89 -34.74
CA ARG A 117 -23.51 3.45 -34.92
C ARG A 117 -23.39 3.02 -36.38
N ASP A 118 -23.34 3.96 -37.32
CA ASP A 118 -23.36 3.65 -38.76
C ASP A 118 -22.26 2.67 -39.18
N ARG A 119 -21.01 2.90 -38.74
CA ARG A 119 -19.88 2.00 -39.03
C ARG A 119 -20.11 0.57 -38.51
N LEU A 120 -20.66 0.44 -37.30
CA LEU A 120 -20.92 -0.86 -36.70
C LEU A 120 -22.09 -1.58 -37.38
N VAL A 121 -23.09 -0.85 -37.86
CA VAL A 121 -24.17 -1.41 -38.70
C VAL A 121 -23.60 -1.95 -40.01
N GLU A 122 -22.70 -1.21 -40.67
CA GLU A 122 -22.03 -1.66 -41.89
C GLU A 122 -21.18 -2.93 -41.66
N ASP A 123 -20.45 -3.00 -40.55
CA ASP A 123 -19.67 -4.19 -40.21
C ASP A 123 -20.56 -5.40 -39.89
N ALA A 124 -21.71 -5.17 -39.24
CA ALA A 124 -22.71 -6.21 -39.02
C ALA A 124 -23.32 -6.70 -40.34
N LEU A 125 -23.62 -5.81 -41.29
CA LEU A 125 -24.11 -6.17 -42.63
C LEU A 125 -23.10 -7.04 -43.38
N LYS A 126 -21.81 -6.67 -43.35
CA LYS A 126 -20.73 -7.47 -43.95
C LYS A 126 -20.64 -8.86 -43.32
N LEU A 127 -20.77 -8.96 -42.00
CA LEU A 127 -20.74 -10.24 -41.29
C LEU A 127 -21.91 -11.15 -41.70
N VAL A 128 -23.13 -10.61 -41.76
CA VAL A 128 -24.34 -11.35 -42.16
C VAL A 128 -24.30 -11.74 -43.64
N ALA A 129 -23.67 -10.93 -44.49
CA ALA A 129 -23.44 -11.27 -45.89
C ALA A 129 -22.43 -12.44 -46.03
N ALA A 130 -21.31 -12.38 -45.30
CA ALA A 130 -20.22 -13.34 -45.37
C ALA A 130 -20.54 -14.70 -44.72
N HIS A 131 -21.36 -14.71 -43.67
CA HIS A 131 -21.64 -15.92 -42.89
C HIS A 131 -23.14 -16.17 -42.75
N ARG A 132 -23.54 -17.45 -42.88
CA ARG A 132 -24.94 -17.86 -42.64
C ARG A 132 -25.31 -17.85 -41.16
N PHE A 133 -24.34 -18.04 -40.28
CA PHE A 133 -24.52 -17.96 -38.83
C PHE A 133 -23.54 -16.93 -38.25
N ALA A 134 -24.07 -15.88 -37.63
CA ALA A 134 -23.32 -14.75 -37.11
C ALA A 134 -23.65 -14.45 -35.64
N VAL A 135 -22.66 -14.02 -34.86
CA VAL A 135 -22.83 -13.72 -33.43
C VAL A 135 -22.43 -12.29 -33.09
N LEU A 136 -23.36 -11.50 -32.57
CA LEU A 136 -23.09 -10.19 -31.97
C LEU A 136 -22.91 -10.35 -30.46
N HIS A 137 -21.77 -9.93 -29.92
CA HIS A 137 -21.50 -10.04 -28.49
C HIS A 137 -20.99 -8.74 -27.89
N GLY A 138 -21.33 -8.47 -26.62
CA GLY A 138 -20.93 -7.23 -25.95
C GLY A 138 -21.51 -7.11 -24.54
N ALA A 139 -20.96 -6.20 -23.73
CA ALA A 139 -21.42 -5.96 -22.36
C ALA A 139 -22.92 -5.66 -22.28
N SER A 140 -23.56 -5.92 -21.14
CA SER A 140 -24.96 -5.50 -20.94
C SER A 140 -25.06 -3.97 -21.06
N GLY A 141 -26.12 -3.46 -21.68
CA GLY A 141 -26.27 -2.02 -21.94
C GLY A 141 -25.35 -1.41 -23.01
N SER A 142 -24.60 -2.20 -23.80
CA SER A 142 -23.78 -1.66 -24.92
C SER A 142 -24.57 -1.29 -26.19
N GLY A 143 -25.90 -1.53 -26.19
CA GLY A 143 -26.80 -1.18 -27.29
C GLY A 143 -27.01 -2.30 -28.34
N LYS A 144 -26.75 -3.58 -28.01
CA LYS A 144 -26.90 -4.71 -28.94
C LYS A 144 -28.30 -4.83 -29.56
N SER A 145 -29.34 -4.84 -28.73
CA SER A 145 -30.72 -4.96 -29.19
C SER A 145 -31.14 -3.76 -30.04
N SER A 146 -30.75 -2.53 -29.66
CA SER A 146 -30.97 -1.32 -30.45
C SER A 146 -30.23 -1.36 -31.80
N LEU A 147 -28.98 -1.85 -31.83
CA LEU A 147 -28.20 -2.04 -33.05
C LEU A 147 -28.88 -3.01 -34.01
N LEU A 148 -29.41 -4.14 -33.48
CA LEU A 148 -30.16 -5.10 -34.27
C LEU A 148 -31.44 -4.48 -34.85
N ARG A 149 -32.28 -3.90 -33.97
CA ARG A 149 -33.64 -3.49 -34.30
C ARG A 149 -33.72 -2.20 -35.12
N ALA A 150 -33.00 -1.15 -34.73
CA ALA A 150 -33.06 0.16 -35.40
C ALA A 150 -31.93 0.36 -36.43
N GLY A 151 -30.83 -0.39 -36.31
CA GLY A 151 -29.69 -0.31 -37.22
C GLY A 151 -29.73 -1.35 -38.34
N LEU A 152 -29.53 -2.62 -37.98
CA LEU A 152 -29.32 -3.72 -38.92
C LEU A 152 -30.59 -4.11 -39.68
N LEU A 153 -31.69 -4.40 -38.96
CA LEU A 153 -32.93 -4.90 -39.55
C LEU A 153 -33.55 -3.94 -40.58
N PRO A 154 -33.67 -2.62 -40.34
CA PRO A 154 -34.24 -1.70 -41.32
C PRO A 154 -33.38 -1.57 -42.58
N ARG A 155 -32.06 -1.79 -42.47
CA ARG A 155 -31.16 -1.75 -43.62
C ARG A 155 -31.27 -3.02 -44.47
N ILE A 156 -31.42 -4.17 -43.83
CA ILE A 156 -31.68 -5.44 -44.53
C ILE A 156 -33.06 -5.40 -45.21
N ASP A 157 -34.10 -4.93 -44.52
CA ASP A 157 -35.45 -4.82 -45.07
C ASP A 157 -35.52 -3.87 -46.28
N ALA A 158 -34.78 -2.76 -46.25
CA ALA A 158 -34.62 -1.89 -47.42
C ALA A 158 -33.92 -2.61 -48.59
N LEU A 159 -32.83 -3.35 -48.32
CA LEU A 159 -32.11 -4.11 -49.34
C LEU A 159 -32.95 -5.25 -49.95
N ILE A 160 -33.83 -5.87 -49.17
CA ILE A 160 -34.77 -6.90 -49.66
C ILE A 160 -35.78 -6.28 -50.62
N ARG A 161 -36.37 -5.13 -50.25
CA ARG A 161 -37.32 -4.39 -51.10
C ARG A 161 -36.69 -3.87 -52.40
N GLU A 162 -35.43 -3.47 -52.37
CA GLU A 162 -34.70 -2.99 -53.56
C GLU A 162 -34.27 -4.11 -54.52
N ARG A 163 -34.02 -5.33 -54.03
CA ARG A 163 -33.42 -6.42 -54.85
C ARG A 163 -34.41 -7.50 -55.31
N ASP A 164 -35.68 -7.39 -54.96
CA ASP A 164 -36.75 -8.35 -55.31
C ASP A 164 -36.38 -9.83 -55.04
N ARG A 165 -35.58 -10.05 -53.98
CA ARG A 165 -35.19 -11.40 -53.52
C ARG A 165 -36.14 -11.79 -52.40
N GLY A 166 -36.93 -12.84 -52.61
CA GLY A 166 -37.80 -13.41 -51.57
C GLY A 166 -36.99 -13.87 -50.35
N MET A 167 -36.79 -12.98 -49.39
CA MET A 167 -36.16 -13.27 -48.11
C MET A 167 -37.10 -12.88 -46.97
N GLU A 168 -37.41 -13.82 -46.08
CA GLU A 168 -38.27 -13.58 -44.92
C GLU A 168 -37.45 -13.17 -43.69
N LEU A 169 -37.81 -12.04 -43.09
CA LEU A 169 -37.22 -11.56 -41.84
C LEU A 169 -38.03 -12.03 -40.62
N ARG A 170 -37.37 -12.63 -39.64
CA ARG A 170 -37.97 -12.98 -38.34
C ARG A 170 -37.08 -12.53 -37.19
N LEU A 171 -37.66 -11.84 -36.20
CA LEU A 171 -37.01 -11.48 -34.95
C LEU A 171 -37.64 -12.32 -33.83
N ILE A 172 -36.81 -13.03 -33.07
CA ILE A 172 -37.27 -13.88 -31.97
C ILE A 172 -36.50 -13.60 -30.68
N THR A 173 -37.17 -13.83 -29.56
CA THR A 173 -36.60 -13.84 -28.21
C THR A 173 -36.89 -15.23 -27.60
N PRO A 174 -35.88 -15.97 -27.09
CA PRO A 174 -36.03 -17.41 -26.86
C PRO A 174 -37.11 -17.85 -25.86
N GLY A 175 -37.24 -17.18 -24.69
CA GLY A 175 -38.19 -17.57 -23.65
C GLY A 175 -37.88 -18.90 -22.92
N ALA A 176 -38.87 -19.42 -22.18
CA ALA A 176 -38.68 -20.57 -21.26
C ALA A 176 -38.68 -21.96 -21.93
N ARG A 177 -39.29 -22.08 -23.12
CA ARG A 177 -39.33 -23.33 -23.93
C ARG A 177 -38.99 -23.02 -25.40
N PRO A 178 -37.76 -22.56 -25.67
CA PRO A 178 -37.38 -21.99 -26.96
C PRO A 178 -37.54 -22.94 -28.15
N ALA A 179 -37.28 -24.25 -28.00
CA ALA A 179 -37.47 -25.16 -29.12
C ALA A 179 -38.96 -25.38 -29.40
N ALA A 180 -39.76 -25.70 -28.38
CA ALA A 180 -41.20 -25.93 -28.54
C ALA A 180 -41.95 -24.69 -29.09
N THR A 181 -41.58 -23.48 -28.67
CA THR A 181 -42.27 -22.25 -29.10
C THR A 181 -41.88 -21.83 -30.52
N HIS A 182 -40.62 -21.98 -30.91
CA HIS A 182 -40.08 -21.40 -32.15
C HIS A 182 -39.79 -22.41 -33.26
N GLU A 183 -40.12 -23.70 -33.07
CA GLU A 183 -39.81 -24.78 -34.02
C GLU A 183 -40.21 -24.45 -35.47
N ARG A 184 -41.45 -24.00 -35.68
CA ARG A 184 -41.98 -23.66 -37.01
C ARG A 184 -41.28 -22.45 -37.66
N LEU A 185 -40.68 -21.56 -36.88
CA LEU A 185 -39.97 -20.39 -37.39
C LEU A 185 -38.58 -20.75 -37.91
N LEU A 186 -37.96 -21.79 -37.34
CA LEU A 186 -36.61 -22.26 -37.67
C LEU A 186 -36.57 -23.24 -38.85
N ASP A 187 -37.68 -23.93 -39.15
CA ASP A 187 -37.79 -24.83 -40.30
C ASP A 187 -38.16 -24.05 -41.57
N ALA A 188 -37.16 -23.72 -42.40
CA ALA A 188 -37.38 -23.12 -43.72
C ALA A 188 -37.80 -24.21 -44.73
N PRO A 189 -38.87 -24.02 -45.52
CA PRO A 189 -39.24 -24.99 -46.56
C PRO A 189 -38.13 -25.09 -47.62
N PRO A 190 -37.78 -26.29 -48.11
CA PRO A 190 -36.72 -26.45 -49.12
C PRO A 190 -36.96 -25.60 -50.38
N ASP A 191 -38.22 -25.44 -50.81
CA ASP A 191 -38.61 -24.66 -51.99
C ASP A 191 -39.06 -23.20 -51.68
N GLY A 192 -38.98 -22.76 -50.41
CA GLY A 192 -39.44 -21.43 -49.97
C GLY A 192 -38.40 -20.31 -50.06
N PRO A 193 -38.77 -19.04 -49.82
CA PRO A 193 -37.82 -17.92 -49.72
C PRO A 193 -36.71 -18.17 -48.66
N GLU A 194 -35.52 -17.58 -48.83
CA GLU A 194 -34.46 -17.65 -47.80
C GLU A 194 -34.94 -16.96 -46.52
N ARG A 195 -34.67 -17.53 -45.33
CA ARG A 195 -35.16 -16.95 -44.06
C ARG A 195 -34.01 -16.45 -43.21
N LEU A 196 -34.07 -15.19 -42.78
CA LEU A 196 -33.16 -14.58 -41.81
C LEU A 196 -33.83 -14.51 -40.44
N VAL A 197 -33.31 -15.27 -39.48
CA VAL A 197 -33.75 -15.27 -38.09
C VAL A 197 -32.75 -14.50 -37.23
N VAL A 198 -33.21 -13.42 -36.61
CA VAL A 198 -32.46 -12.66 -35.63
C VAL A 198 -32.93 -13.07 -34.25
N VAL A 199 -32.02 -13.59 -33.43
CA VAL A 199 -32.26 -13.99 -32.05
C VAL A 199 -31.69 -12.91 -31.13
N ASP A 200 -32.58 -12.09 -30.56
CA ASP A 200 -32.24 -11.08 -29.57
C ASP A 200 -32.35 -11.67 -28.16
N GLN A 201 -31.53 -11.19 -27.22
CA GLN A 201 -31.44 -11.70 -25.85
C GLN A 201 -31.22 -13.23 -25.78
N PHE A 202 -30.24 -13.73 -26.53
CA PHE A 202 -29.95 -15.17 -26.59
C PHE A 202 -29.66 -15.79 -25.22
N GLU A 203 -29.15 -15.00 -24.28
CA GLU A 203 -28.92 -15.42 -22.89
C GLU A 203 -30.17 -16.00 -22.19
N GLU A 204 -31.38 -15.73 -22.66
CA GLU A 204 -32.61 -16.30 -22.09
C GLU A 204 -32.66 -17.82 -22.08
N ILE A 205 -31.96 -18.48 -23.00
CA ILE A 205 -31.85 -19.95 -22.98
C ILE A 205 -31.10 -20.46 -21.75
N PHE A 206 -30.29 -19.61 -21.10
CA PHE A 206 -29.55 -19.95 -19.90
C PHE A 206 -30.23 -19.49 -18.62
N THR A 207 -31.13 -18.51 -18.70
CA THR A 207 -31.78 -17.88 -17.54
C THR A 207 -33.24 -18.30 -17.36
N LEU A 208 -33.98 -18.50 -18.46
CA LEU A 208 -35.41 -18.84 -18.46
C LEU A 208 -35.67 -20.31 -18.79
N CYS A 209 -34.90 -20.91 -19.70
CA CYS A 209 -35.09 -22.31 -20.08
C CYS A 209 -34.49 -23.28 -19.05
N ARG A 210 -35.36 -24.02 -18.36
CA ARG A 210 -34.97 -25.05 -17.36
C ARG A 210 -34.78 -26.44 -17.97
N ASP A 211 -35.42 -26.72 -19.10
CA ASP A 211 -35.29 -28.00 -19.79
C ASP A 211 -34.00 -28.03 -20.62
N ARG A 212 -33.06 -28.87 -20.20
CA ARG A 212 -31.77 -29.04 -20.88
C ARG A 212 -31.93 -29.65 -22.28
N ALA A 213 -32.94 -30.50 -22.48
CA ALA A 213 -33.19 -31.14 -23.77
C ALA A 213 -33.78 -30.15 -24.77
N ASP A 214 -34.79 -29.36 -24.36
CA ASP A 214 -35.37 -28.29 -25.19
C ASP A 214 -34.31 -27.25 -25.59
N ARG A 215 -33.47 -26.82 -24.63
CA ARG A 215 -32.35 -25.91 -24.89
C ARG A 215 -31.36 -26.47 -25.91
N ARG A 216 -30.98 -27.75 -25.79
CA ARG A 216 -30.02 -28.37 -26.71
C ARG A 216 -30.61 -28.45 -28.11
N ARG A 217 -31.87 -28.88 -28.24
CA ARG A 217 -32.60 -28.93 -29.52
C ARG A 217 -32.66 -27.56 -30.21
N PHE A 218 -32.92 -26.49 -29.46
CA PHE A 218 -32.94 -25.13 -30.00
C PHE A 218 -31.58 -24.71 -30.56
N VAL A 219 -30.49 -24.92 -29.79
CA VAL A 219 -29.13 -24.56 -30.22
C VAL A 219 -28.70 -25.36 -31.45
N ASP A 220 -28.95 -26.66 -31.47
CA ASP A 220 -28.58 -27.52 -32.59
C ASP A 220 -29.32 -27.13 -33.87
N ARG A 221 -30.60 -26.73 -33.78
CA ARG A 221 -31.38 -26.20 -34.93
C ARG A 221 -30.83 -24.87 -35.46
N LEU A 222 -30.45 -23.95 -34.59
CA LEU A 222 -29.86 -22.68 -35.01
C LEU A 222 -28.51 -22.91 -35.72
N LEU A 223 -27.69 -23.84 -35.24
CA LEU A 223 -26.39 -24.17 -35.83
C LEU A 223 -26.48 -24.86 -37.19
N ALA A 224 -27.60 -25.55 -37.49
CA ALA A 224 -27.86 -26.11 -38.82
C ALA A 224 -27.92 -25.04 -39.93
N ALA A 225 -28.08 -23.76 -39.59
CA ALA A 225 -27.94 -22.65 -40.54
C ALA A 225 -26.53 -22.54 -41.15
N GLY A 226 -25.50 -23.11 -40.51
CA GLY A 226 -24.13 -23.10 -40.99
C GLY A 226 -23.87 -24.01 -42.19
N GLU A 227 -24.79 -24.92 -42.53
CA GLU A 227 -24.65 -25.82 -43.67
C GLU A 227 -24.81 -25.06 -45.00
N PRO A 228 -23.96 -25.32 -46.03
CA PRO A 228 -24.02 -24.60 -47.31
C PRO A 228 -25.35 -24.72 -48.05
N THR A 229 -26.08 -25.82 -47.84
CA THR A 229 -27.38 -26.14 -48.44
C THR A 229 -28.56 -25.55 -47.65
N SER A 230 -28.32 -25.01 -46.44
CA SER A 230 -29.36 -24.44 -45.62
C SER A 230 -29.91 -23.16 -46.25
N ARG A 231 -31.23 -22.97 -46.20
CA ARG A 231 -31.89 -21.70 -46.58
C ARG A 231 -32.18 -20.81 -45.36
N LEU A 232 -31.69 -21.21 -44.19
CA LEU A 232 -31.78 -20.43 -42.95
C LEU A 232 -30.48 -19.62 -42.75
N ARG A 233 -30.61 -18.34 -42.42
CA ARG A 233 -29.52 -17.52 -41.88
C ARG A 233 -29.88 -17.09 -40.46
N VAL A 234 -28.91 -17.08 -39.57
CA VAL A 234 -29.12 -16.78 -38.15
C VAL A 234 -28.16 -15.71 -37.68
N VAL A 235 -28.68 -14.71 -36.98
CA VAL A 235 -27.90 -13.72 -36.23
C VAL A 235 -28.28 -13.80 -34.77
N VAL A 236 -27.30 -14.01 -33.89
CA VAL A 236 -27.55 -14.14 -32.46
C VAL A 236 -26.89 -12.98 -31.72
N ALA A 237 -27.66 -12.24 -30.90
CA ALA A 237 -27.11 -11.27 -29.96
C ALA A 237 -27.05 -11.85 -28.54
N VAL A 238 -25.85 -11.84 -27.95
CA VAL A 238 -25.60 -12.40 -26.62
C VAL A 238 -24.84 -11.44 -25.70
N GLY A 239 -25.23 -11.38 -24.43
CA GLY A 239 -24.52 -10.67 -23.39
C GLY A 239 -23.10 -11.22 -23.12
N GLY A 240 -22.13 -10.33 -22.89
CA GLY A 240 -20.72 -10.70 -22.64
C GLY A 240 -20.51 -11.69 -21.48
N GLY A 241 -21.35 -11.63 -20.44
CA GLY A 241 -21.32 -12.55 -19.30
C GLY A 241 -21.72 -14.00 -19.62
N PHE A 242 -22.29 -14.26 -20.81
CA PHE A 242 -22.76 -15.59 -21.22
C PHE A 242 -21.83 -16.28 -22.21
N ARG A 243 -20.72 -15.65 -22.62
CA ARG A 243 -19.76 -16.22 -23.58
C ARG A 243 -19.20 -17.58 -23.13
N ALA A 244 -18.89 -17.73 -21.83
CA ALA A 244 -18.42 -18.99 -21.26
C ALA A 244 -19.48 -20.11 -21.31
N ARG A 245 -20.78 -19.76 -21.18
CA ARG A 245 -21.87 -20.72 -21.30
C ARG A 245 -22.12 -21.13 -22.76
N CYS A 246 -21.99 -20.19 -23.70
CA CYS A 246 -22.03 -20.50 -25.13
C CYS A 246 -20.88 -21.41 -25.56
N ALA A 247 -19.69 -21.25 -24.97
CA ALA A 247 -18.53 -22.10 -25.27
C ALA A 247 -18.71 -23.58 -24.90
N GLN A 248 -19.76 -23.94 -24.14
CA GLN A 248 -20.12 -25.33 -23.81
C GLN A 248 -20.77 -26.08 -25.00
N TYR A 249 -21.07 -25.39 -26.10
CA TYR A 249 -21.61 -25.97 -27.33
C TYR A 249 -20.58 -25.77 -28.45
N ASP A 250 -20.07 -26.87 -29.02
CA ASP A 250 -18.93 -26.83 -29.95
C ASP A 250 -19.18 -25.92 -31.16
N GLY A 251 -20.37 -25.99 -31.77
CA GLY A 251 -20.71 -25.13 -32.91
C GLY A 251 -20.79 -23.64 -32.56
N LEU A 252 -21.30 -23.28 -31.37
CA LEU A 252 -21.30 -21.90 -30.89
C LEU A 252 -19.89 -21.42 -30.55
N ALA A 253 -19.02 -22.30 -30.02
CA ALA A 253 -17.63 -21.98 -29.73
C ALA A 253 -16.83 -21.68 -31.02
N VAL A 254 -17.10 -22.40 -32.11
CA VAL A 254 -16.53 -22.10 -33.44
C VAL A 254 -17.07 -20.78 -33.99
N ALA A 255 -18.39 -20.55 -33.94
CA ALA A 255 -19.00 -19.31 -34.40
C ALA A 255 -18.49 -18.08 -33.64
N LEU A 256 -18.29 -18.18 -32.32
CA LEU A 256 -17.72 -17.13 -31.47
C LEU A 256 -16.23 -16.83 -31.73
N ARG A 257 -15.53 -17.68 -32.48
CA ARG A 257 -14.13 -17.46 -32.87
C ARG A 257 -14.00 -16.84 -34.26
N HIS A 258 -14.85 -17.25 -35.20
CA HIS A 258 -14.67 -16.93 -36.61
C HIS A 258 -15.77 -16.05 -37.21
N ASN A 259 -16.99 -16.07 -36.64
CA ASN A 259 -18.17 -15.45 -37.23
C ASN A 259 -18.85 -14.48 -36.25
N SER A 260 -18.06 -13.72 -35.47
CA SER A 260 -18.59 -12.87 -34.41
C SER A 260 -18.11 -11.42 -34.47
N LEU A 261 -19.01 -10.48 -34.16
CA LEU A 261 -18.73 -9.06 -34.07
C LEU A 261 -18.92 -8.56 -32.63
N ALA A 262 -17.87 -7.92 -32.11
CA ALA A 262 -17.88 -7.32 -30.78
C ALA A 262 -18.56 -5.94 -30.81
N VAL A 263 -19.69 -5.82 -30.12
CA VAL A 263 -20.38 -4.53 -29.88
C VAL A 263 -19.68 -3.82 -28.72
N ARG A 264 -18.68 -3.01 -29.08
CA ARG A 264 -17.87 -2.21 -28.16
C ARG A 264 -18.65 -0.99 -27.61
N PRO A 265 -18.26 -0.44 -26.45
CA PRO A 265 -18.73 0.88 -26.01
C PRO A 265 -18.57 1.93 -27.13
N MET A 266 -19.45 2.92 -27.16
CA MET A 266 -19.36 4.00 -28.16
C MET A 266 -18.08 4.81 -27.93
N THR A 267 -17.39 5.14 -29.03
CA THR A 267 -16.28 6.10 -29.00
C THR A 267 -16.78 7.50 -28.69
N ARG A 268 -15.88 8.42 -28.32
CA ARG A 268 -16.23 9.83 -28.05
C ARG A 268 -16.96 10.49 -29.22
N ALA A 269 -16.54 10.22 -30.46
CA ALA A 269 -17.19 10.73 -31.66
C ALA A 269 -18.59 10.14 -31.86
N GLU A 270 -18.74 8.83 -31.67
CA GLU A 270 -20.04 8.14 -31.76
C GLU A 270 -21.02 8.65 -30.69
N LEU A 271 -20.56 8.89 -29.46
CA LEU A 271 -21.36 9.48 -28.38
C LEU A 271 -21.80 10.91 -28.72
N GLN A 272 -20.90 11.74 -29.26
CA GLN A 272 -21.23 13.09 -29.68
C GLN A 272 -22.34 13.08 -30.75
N GLU A 273 -22.25 12.19 -31.73
CA GLU A 273 -23.30 12.05 -32.75
C GLU A 273 -24.63 11.56 -32.16
N ALA A 274 -24.58 10.55 -31.27
CA ALA A 274 -25.77 10.01 -30.60
C ALA A 274 -26.47 11.03 -29.68
N VAL A 275 -25.76 12.08 -29.23
CA VAL A 275 -26.32 13.18 -28.44
C VAL A 275 -26.85 14.30 -29.34
N VAL A 276 -26.03 14.78 -30.29
CA VAL A 276 -26.31 16.02 -31.02
C VAL A 276 -27.23 15.81 -32.23
N LYS A 277 -27.09 14.70 -32.98
CA LYS A 277 -27.86 14.48 -34.21
C LYS A 277 -29.37 14.31 -33.95
N PRO A 278 -29.83 13.51 -32.96
CA PRO A 278 -31.27 13.41 -32.66
C PRO A 278 -31.89 14.76 -32.29
N ALA A 279 -31.22 15.55 -31.46
CA ALA A 279 -31.70 16.89 -31.09
C ALA A 279 -31.80 17.81 -32.31
N THR A 280 -30.77 17.79 -33.16
CA THR A 280 -30.73 18.62 -34.38
C THR A 280 -31.85 18.23 -35.36
N ALA A 281 -32.10 16.93 -35.54
CA ALA A 281 -33.19 16.42 -36.37
C ALA A 281 -34.58 16.84 -35.86
N ALA A 282 -34.73 17.02 -34.54
CA ALA A 282 -35.93 17.54 -33.89
C ALA A 282 -35.98 19.08 -33.77
N GLY A 283 -35.05 19.81 -34.43
CA GLY A 283 -35.01 21.28 -34.41
C GLY A 283 -34.48 21.89 -33.10
N LEU A 284 -33.83 21.11 -32.24
CA LEU A 284 -33.26 21.55 -30.96
C LEU A 284 -31.77 21.84 -31.07
N ARG A 285 -31.28 22.74 -30.20
CA ARG A 285 -29.84 23.01 -30.03
C ARG A 285 -29.32 22.36 -28.76
N VAL A 286 -28.09 21.86 -28.80
CA VAL A 286 -27.40 21.27 -27.64
C VAL A 286 -26.22 22.16 -27.26
N GLU A 287 -26.10 22.53 -25.98
CA GLU A 287 -24.94 23.27 -25.51
C GLU A 287 -23.64 22.46 -25.71
N ARG A 288 -22.55 23.16 -26.08
CA ARG A 288 -21.23 22.54 -26.22
C ARG A 288 -20.74 21.96 -24.90
N GLU A 289 -20.97 22.65 -23.79
CA GLU A 289 -20.56 22.23 -22.45
C GLU A 289 -21.30 20.95 -22.02
N LEU A 290 -22.61 20.86 -22.27
CA LEU A 290 -23.40 19.64 -22.06
C LEU A 290 -22.84 18.46 -22.85
N THR A 291 -22.51 18.67 -24.12
CA THR A 291 -21.97 17.61 -24.99
C THR A 291 -20.62 17.13 -24.48
N ALA A 292 -19.71 18.04 -24.10
CA ALA A 292 -18.42 17.70 -23.53
C ALA A 292 -18.57 16.92 -22.22
N ARG A 293 -19.48 17.36 -21.34
CA ARG A 293 -19.74 16.72 -20.05
C ARG A 293 -20.25 15.30 -20.21
N ILE A 294 -21.20 15.08 -21.12
CA ILE A 294 -21.75 13.76 -21.43
C ILE A 294 -20.68 12.82 -21.99
N VAL A 295 -19.85 13.31 -22.93
CA VAL A 295 -18.77 12.51 -23.51
C VAL A 295 -17.74 12.11 -22.45
N GLU A 296 -17.39 13.02 -21.53
CA GLU A 296 -16.51 12.72 -20.41
C GLU A 296 -17.12 11.68 -19.44
N GLU A 297 -18.40 11.80 -19.12
CA GLU A 297 -19.06 10.91 -18.16
C GLU A 297 -19.40 9.52 -18.72
N ALA A 298 -19.62 9.39 -20.04
CA ALA A 298 -20.05 8.15 -20.69
C ALA A 298 -18.95 7.41 -21.46
N ALA A 299 -17.86 8.08 -21.87
CA ALA A 299 -16.78 7.44 -22.62
C ALA A 299 -16.13 6.31 -21.80
N ASP A 300 -15.79 5.22 -22.49
CA ASP A 300 -15.05 4.05 -21.96
C ASP A 300 -15.74 3.30 -20.80
N ARG A 301 -16.98 3.67 -20.44
CA ARG A 301 -17.78 3.00 -19.40
C ARG A 301 -18.75 1.97 -20.00
N PRO A 302 -18.58 0.67 -19.74
CA PRO A 302 -19.53 -0.34 -20.21
C PRO A 302 -20.90 -0.16 -19.52
N GLY A 303 -21.98 -0.18 -20.31
CA GLY A 303 -23.36 -0.09 -19.79
C GLY A 303 -23.91 1.32 -19.57
N ALA A 304 -23.19 2.37 -20.00
CA ALA A 304 -23.60 3.77 -19.79
C ALA A 304 -24.77 4.26 -20.69
N LEU A 305 -25.07 3.57 -21.80
CA LEU A 305 -26.01 4.07 -22.81
C LEU A 305 -27.47 4.19 -22.33
N PRO A 306 -28.05 3.23 -21.58
CA PRO A 306 -29.41 3.36 -21.08
C PRO A 306 -29.57 4.55 -20.12
N MET A 307 -28.56 4.75 -19.26
CA MET A 307 -28.50 5.87 -18.33
C MET A 307 -28.39 7.21 -19.06
N LEU A 308 -27.53 7.26 -20.08
CA LEU A 308 -27.37 8.44 -20.93
C LEU A 308 -28.68 8.80 -21.65
N SER A 309 -29.36 7.82 -22.25
CA SER A 309 -30.63 8.07 -22.94
C SER A 309 -31.69 8.61 -21.98
N GLN A 310 -31.74 8.08 -20.75
CA GLN A 310 -32.64 8.58 -19.72
C GLN A 310 -32.29 10.00 -19.28
N ALA A 311 -31.02 10.28 -19.00
CA ALA A 311 -30.57 11.62 -18.60
C ALA A 311 -30.89 12.67 -19.68
N LEU A 312 -30.61 12.37 -20.96
CA LEU A 312 -30.92 13.24 -22.09
C LEU A 312 -32.42 13.51 -22.26
N ARG A 313 -33.25 12.50 -22.03
CA ARG A 313 -34.71 12.66 -22.07
C ARG A 313 -35.20 13.58 -20.95
N GLU A 314 -34.65 13.42 -19.75
CA GLU A 314 -34.99 14.25 -18.60
C GLU A 314 -34.45 15.69 -18.74
N THR A 315 -33.30 15.87 -19.38
CA THR A 315 -32.81 17.19 -19.83
C THR A 315 -33.75 17.80 -20.86
N TRP A 316 -34.26 17.01 -21.82
CA TRP A 316 -35.22 17.46 -22.81
C TRP A 316 -36.55 17.90 -22.19
N ARG A 317 -37.06 17.18 -21.18
CA ARG A 317 -38.26 17.59 -20.44
C ARG A 317 -38.08 18.91 -19.70
N ARG A 318 -36.87 19.17 -19.19
CA ARG A 318 -36.51 20.37 -18.43
C ARG A 318 -35.95 21.51 -19.29
N ARG A 319 -35.97 21.37 -20.62
CA ARG A 319 -35.39 22.34 -21.56
C ARG A 319 -36.12 23.68 -21.49
N SER A 320 -35.38 24.77 -21.63
CA SER A 320 -35.93 26.11 -21.83
C SER A 320 -35.67 26.57 -23.26
N SER A 321 -36.71 27.03 -23.96
CA SER A 321 -36.57 27.70 -25.26
C SER A 321 -35.89 26.87 -26.37
N GLY A 322 -36.15 25.56 -26.43
CA GLY A 322 -35.64 24.68 -27.50
C GLY A 322 -34.14 24.35 -27.43
N VAL A 323 -33.49 24.63 -26.29
CA VAL A 323 -32.07 24.32 -26.05
C VAL A 323 -31.91 23.32 -24.91
N LEU A 324 -31.11 22.27 -25.13
CA LEU A 324 -30.67 21.35 -24.09
C LEU A 324 -29.45 21.93 -23.41
N THR A 325 -29.60 22.25 -22.12
CA THR A 325 -28.58 22.96 -21.34
C THR A 325 -27.91 22.07 -20.30
N LEU A 326 -26.67 22.39 -19.94
CA LEU A 326 -25.95 21.70 -18.87
C LEU A 326 -26.71 21.84 -17.53
N ALA A 327 -27.28 23.01 -17.26
CA ALA A 327 -28.08 23.24 -16.05
C ALA A 327 -29.31 22.32 -15.96
N ALA A 328 -30.00 22.06 -17.09
CA ALA A 328 -31.14 21.13 -17.13
C ALA A 328 -30.69 19.66 -16.96
N TYR A 329 -29.48 19.32 -17.41
CA TYR A 329 -28.87 18.00 -17.22
C TYR A 329 -28.46 17.74 -15.78
N GLU A 330 -27.81 18.72 -15.14
CA GLU A 330 -27.46 18.63 -13.71
C GLU A 330 -28.69 18.59 -12.82
N ALA A 331 -29.71 19.41 -13.13
CA ALA A 331 -30.99 19.38 -12.42
C ALA A 331 -31.76 18.05 -12.59
N ALA A 332 -31.51 17.33 -13.69
CA ALA A 332 -32.03 15.98 -13.90
C ALA A 332 -31.22 14.91 -13.14
N GLY A 333 -30.10 15.25 -12.48
CA GLY A 333 -29.26 14.32 -11.74
C GLY A 333 -28.14 13.67 -12.58
N GLY A 334 -27.90 14.15 -13.80
CA GLY A 334 -26.89 13.60 -14.72
C GLY A 334 -27.10 12.12 -15.08
N ILE A 335 -26.10 11.48 -15.68
CA ILE A 335 -26.16 10.07 -16.11
C ILE A 335 -26.52 9.13 -14.95
N HIS A 336 -25.94 9.31 -13.76
CA HIS A 336 -26.12 8.36 -12.64
C HIS A 336 -27.40 8.59 -11.83
N GLY A 337 -27.84 9.85 -11.68
CA GLY A 337 -28.97 10.22 -10.84
C GLY A 337 -30.31 10.29 -11.57
N ALA A 338 -30.33 10.40 -12.90
CA ALA A 338 -31.57 10.62 -13.66
C ALA A 338 -32.59 9.48 -13.55
N ILE A 339 -32.12 8.23 -13.47
CA ILE A 339 -33.01 7.07 -13.30
C ILE A 339 -33.68 7.11 -11.92
N ALA A 340 -32.89 7.32 -10.86
CA ALA A 340 -33.40 7.39 -9.49
C ALA A 340 -34.37 8.57 -9.32
N ALA A 341 -33.99 9.76 -9.80
CA ALA A 341 -34.81 10.95 -9.69
C ALA A 341 -36.16 10.79 -10.40
N ALA A 342 -36.17 10.26 -11.62
CA ALA A 342 -37.41 10.03 -12.38
C ALA A 342 -38.30 8.96 -11.72
N ALA A 343 -37.72 7.88 -11.20
CA ALA A 343 -38.48 6.83 -10.52
C ALA A 343 -39.07 7.31 -9.17
N GLU A 344 -38.29 8.08 -8.41
CA GLU A 344 -38.72 8.67 -7.14
C GLU A 344 -39.81 9.74 -7.33
N GLU A 345 -39.73 10.55 -8.39
CA GLU A 345 -40.75 11.54 -8.73
C GLU A 345 -42.12 10.88 -9.02
N VAL A 346 -42.11 9.81 -9.82
CA VAL A 346 -43.34 9.05 -10.12
C VAL A 346 -43.88 8.37 -8.87
N TYR A 347 -43.01 7.76 -8.06
CA TYR A 347 -43.41 7.09 -6.83
C TYR A 347 -43.93 8.08 -5.77
N GLY A 348 -43.34 9.26 -5.65
CA GLY A 348 -43.74 10.31 -4.71
C GLY A 348 -45.15 10.88 -4.98
N CYS A 349 -45.64 10.75 -6.21
CA CYS A 349 -46.98 11.15 -6.61
C CYS A 349 -48.05 10.06 -6.41
N LEU A 350 -47.68 8.86 -5.92
CA LEU A 350 -48.62 7.77 -5.64
C LEU A 350 -49.23 7.94 -4.24
N SER A 351 -50.53 7.65 -4.10
CA SER A 351 -51.17 7.52 -2.79
C SER A 351 -50.56 6.35 -2.00
N PRO A 352 -50.73 6.28 -0.65
CA PRO A 352 -50.20 5.16 0.13
C PRO A 352 -50.67 3.77 -0.37
N ALA A 353 -51.93 3.65 -0.82
CA ALA A 353 -52.46 2.41 -1.41
C ALA A 353 -51.82 2.09 -2.77
N GLN A 354 -51.64 3.10 -3.63
CA GLN A 354 -50.97 2.98 -4.92
C GLN A 354 -49.47 2.64 -4.77
N ALA A 355 -48.82 3.20 -3.77
CA ALA A 355 -47.42 2.95 -3.45
C ALA A 355 -47.19 1.49 -3.00
N ALA A 356 -48.09 0.94 -2.16
CA ALA A 356 -48.06 -0.48 -1.78
C ALA A 356 -48.26 -1.40 -3.00
N THR A 357 -49.19 -1.05 -3.88
CA THR A 357 -49.45 -1.75 -5.15
C THR A 357 -48.25 -1.71 -6.09
N ALA A 358 -47.63 -0.54 -6.26
CA ALA A 358 -46.42 -0.36 -7.07
C ALA A 358 -45.26 -1.21 -6.55
N ARG A 359 -45.06 -1.25 -5.23
CA ARG A 359 -44.04 -2.09 -4.60
C ARG A 359 -44.27 -3.58 -4.89
N ARG A 360 -45.50 -4.07 -4.76
CA ARG A 360 -45.85 -5.47 -5.08
C ARG A 360 -45.60 -5.81 -6.54
N LEU A 361 -46.07 -4.96 -7.45
CA LEU A 361 -45.89 -5.13 -8.89
C LEU A 361 -44.40 -5.17 -9.27
N LEU A 362 -43.60 -4.19 -8.81
CA LEU A 362 -42.18 -4.10 -9.14
C LEU A 362 -41.36 -5.28 -8.61
N LEU A 363 -41.67 -5.79 -7.41
CA LEU A 363 -41.04 -7.01 -6.88
C LEU A 363 -41.44 -8.26 -7.67
N GLY A 364 -42.66 -8.32 -8.20
CA GLY A 364 -43.14 -9.41 -9.06
C GLY A 364 -42.47 -9.47 -10.43
N LEU A 365 -42.00 -8.32 -10.93
CA LEU A 365 -41.29 -8.18 -12.21
C LEU A 365 -39.77 -8.46 -12.11
N VAL A 366 -39.29 -8.99 -10.98
CA VAL A 366 -37.87 -9.21 -10.71
C VAL A 366 -37.59 -10.67 -10.34
N THR A 367 -36.40 -11.15 -10.72
CA THR A 367 -35.92 -12.49 -10.43
C THR A 367 -34.56 -12.46 -9.73
N PRO A 368 -34.48 -12.87 -8.45
CA PRO A 368 -33.17 -13.07 -7.81
C PRO A 368 -32.47 -14.28 -8.45
N GLY A 369 -31.21 -14.08 -8.86
CA GLY A 369 -30.36 -15.14 -9.40
C GLY A 369 -29.84 -16.12 -8.34
N GLU A 370 -29.56 -17.35 -8.75
CA GLU A 370 -28.77 -18.32 -7.98
C GLU A 370 -27.28 -17.99 -8.17
N GLY A 371 -26.79 -16.97 -7.44
CA GLY A 371 -25.39 -16.52 -7.52
C GLY A 371 -25.05 -15.61 -8.73
N SER A 372 -26.04 -15.20 -9.52
CA SER A 372 -25.91 -14.21 -10.60
C SER A 372 -26.62 -12.88 -10.27
N ALA A 373 -26.36 -11.84 -11.07
CA ALA A 373 -27.08 -10.57 -11.00
C ALA A 373 -28.61 -10.78 -11.05
N VAL A 374 -29.35 -9.91 -10.36
CA VAL A 374 -30.81 -9.89 -10.36
C VAL A 374 -31.29 -9.47 -11.76
N THR A 375 -32.14 -10.29 -12.38
CA THR A 375 -32.66 -10.03 -13.73
C THR A 375 -34.13 -9.65 -13.69
N ARG A 376 -34.60 -8.96 -14.72
CA ARG A 376 -36.03 -8.69 -14.92
C ARG A 376 -36.80 -9.99 -15.26
N ARG A 377 -38.10 -10.01 -14.94
CA ARG A 377 -39.04 -11.09 -15.24
C ARG A 377 -40.29 -10.52 -15.92
N PRO A 378 -40.65 -10.99 -17.12
CA PRO A 378 -41.96 -10.72 -17.70
C PRO A 378 -43.05 -11.44 -16.91
N VAL A 379 -44.14 -10.75 -16.60
CA VAL A 379 -45.34 -11.31 -15.98
C VAL A 379 -46.48 -11.27 -17.01
N SER A 380 -47.26 -12.34 -17.12
CA SER A 380 -48.40 -12.38 -18.04
C SER A 380 -49.50 -11.43 -17.59
N ARG A 381 -50.15 -10.75 -18.53
CA ARG A 381 -51.33 -9.94 -18.26
C ARG A 381 -52.50 -10.78 -17.74
N ALA A 382 -52.55 -12.08 -18.08
CA ALA A 382 -53.57 -12.99 -17.55
C ALA A 382 -53.39 -13.22 -16.04
N ASP A 383 -52.15 -13.46 -15.60
CA ASP A 383 -51.83 -13.67 -14.18
C ASP A 383 -52.07 -12.40 -13.34
N LEU A 384 -51.82 -11.22 -13.90
CA LEU A 384 -52.06 -9.94 -13.22
C LEU A 384 -53.54 -9.58 -13.10
N ARG A 385 -54.42 -10.10 -13.98
CA ARG A 385 -55.88 -9.92 -13.82
C ARG A 385 -56.44 -10.71 -12.64
N GLU A 386 -55.73 -11.74 -12.18
CA GLU A 386 -56.11 -12.50 -10.99
C GLU A 386 -55.68 -11.84 -9.67
N TRP A 387 -54.96 -10.71 -9.72
CA TRP A 387 -54.56 -9.96 -8.53
C TRP A 387 -55.76 -9.18 -7.97
N PRO A 388 -56.14 -9.40 -6.70
CA PRO A 388 -57.28 -8.73 -6.08
C PRO A 388 -56.89 -7.32 -5.59
N ASP A 389 -56.53 -6.41 -6.50
CA ASP A 389 -56.10 -5.05 -6.18
C ASP A 389 -56.76 -3.99 -7.08
N PRO A 390 -57.62 -3.12 -6.54
CA PRO A 390 -58.32 -2.10 -7.32
C PRO A 390 -57.40 -0.99 -7.84
N GLU A 391 -56.22 -0.76 -7.23
CA GLU A 391 -55.30 0.31 -7.65
C GLU A 391 -54.37 -0.11 -8.80
N LEU A 392 -54.31 -1.42 -9.11
CA LEU A 392 -53.37 -1.98 -10.08
C LEU A 392 -53.46 -1.33 -11.47
N PRO A 393 -54.65 -1.11 -12.08
CA PRO A 393 -54.74 -0.48 -13.39
C PRO A 393 -54.19 0.95 -13.42
N VAL A 394 -54.45 1.73 -12.37
CA VAL A 394 -54.01 3.13 -12.26
C VAL A 394 -52.49 3.21 -12.06
N VAL A 395 -51.94 2.34 -11.20
CA VAL A 395 -50.49 2.25 -10.96
C VAL A 395 -49.76 1.80 -12.21
N LEU A 396 -50.29 0.79 -12.91
CA LEU A 396 -49.70 0.26 -14.13
C LEU A 396 -49.66 1.32 -15.24
N ASP A 397 -50.75 2.07 -15.42
CA ASP A 397 -50.83 3.17 -16.38
C ASP A 397 -49.81 4.30 -16.04
N ARG A 398 -49.70 4.69 -14.76
CA ARG A 398 -48.71 5.69 -14.33
C ARG A 398 -47.26 5.25 -14.56
N LEU A 399 -46.93 4.00 -14.21
CA LEU A 399 -45.58 3.45 -14.42
C LEU A 399 -45.27 3.29 -15.92
N ALA A 400 -46.26 2.96 -16.74
CA ALA A 400 -46.11 2.82 -18.19
C ALA A 400 -45.94 4.20 -18.88
N ARG A 401 -46.71 5.21 -18.50
CA ARG A 401 -46.54 6.59 -18.99
C ARG A 401 -45.16 7.16 -18.63
N ALA A 402 -44.67 6.82 -17.43
CA ALA A 402 -43.32 7.14 -17.00
C ALA A 402 -42.22 6.29 -17.68
N ARG A 403 -42.60 5.27 -18.47
CA ARG A 403 -41.73 4.28 -19.10
C ARG A 403 -40.81 3.54 -18.11
N LEU A 404 -41.30 3.28 -16.89
CA LEU A 404 -40.62 2.43 -15.91
C LEU A 404 -40.95 0.95 -16.16
N VAL A 405 -42.13 0.67 -16.72
CA VAL A 405 -42.56 -0.63 -17.21
C VAL A 405 -42.95 -0.56 -18.68
N ILE A 406 -42.77 -1.66 -19.39
CA ILE A 406 -43.21 -1.84 -20.77
C ILE A 406 -44.43 -2.75 -20.75
N LEU A 407 -45.46 -2.33 -21.49
CA LEU A 407 -46.69 -3.08 -21.70
C LEU A 407 -46.66 -3.65 -23.12
N ASP A 408 -46.63 -4.97 -23.22
CA ASP A 408 -46.86 -5.70 -24.47
C ASP A 408 -48.32 -6.21 -24.50
N GLU A 409 -48.73 -6.81 -25.62
CA GLU A 409 -50.05 -7.45 -25.79
C GLU A 409 -50.25 -8.62 -24.81
N GLU A 410 -49.18 -9.36 -24.48
CA GLU A 410 -49.25 -10.56 -23.63
C GLU A 410 -48.57 -10.40 -22.26
N HIS A 411 -47.58 -9.50 -22.14
CA HIS A 411 -46.69 -9.44 -20.98
C HIS A 411 -46.43 -8.02 -20.46
N ILE A 412 -46.03 -7.95 -19.20
CA ILE A 412 -45.57 -6.73 -18.52
C ILE A 412 -44.15 -6.97 -18.03
N GLU A 413 -43.23 -6.06 -18.32
CA GLU A 413 -41.84 -6.15 -17.86
C GLU A 413 -41.27 -4.80 -17.41
N LEU A 414 -40.16 -4.83 -16.67
CA LEU A 414 -39.38 -3.62 -16.39
C LEU A 414 -38.76 -3.08 -17.68
N ALA A 415 -38.82 -1.76 -17.85
CA ALA A 415 -38.30 -1.10 -19.04
C ALA A 415 -36.80 -1.36 -19.25
N HIS A 416 -36.02 -1.39 -18.17
CA HIS A 416 -34.62 -1.76 -18.20
C HIS A 416 -34.13 -2.30 -16.85
N GLU A 417 -33.13 -3.20 -16.86
CA GLU A 417 -32.45 -3.68 -15.64
C GLU A 417 -31.69 -2.59 -14.88
N ALA A 418 -31.48 -1.42 -15.49
CA ALA A 418 -30.80 -0.30 -14.84
C ALA A 418 -31.65 0.25 -13.67
N LEU A 419 -32.98 0.05 -13.72
CA LEU A 419 -33.87 0.37 -12.61
C LEU A 419 -33.58 -0.46 -11.37
N ILE A 420 -33.16 -1.72 -11.53
CA ILE A 420 -32.86 -2.60 -10.40
C ILE A 420 -31.62 -2.09 -9.66
N THR A 421 -30.59 -1.68 -10.41
CA THR A 421 -29.28 -1.32 -9.86
C THR A 421 -29.13 0.15 -9.48
N HIS A 422 -29.85 1.06 -10.14
CA HIS A 422 -29.69 2.51 -9.96
C HIS A 422 -30.91 3.17 -9.31
N TRP A 423 -31.91 2.40 -8.86
CA TRP A 423 -32.99 2.90 -8.01
C TRP A 423 -32.86 2.33 -6.59
N PRO A 424 -32.26 3.08 -5.64
CA PRO A 424 -31.92 2.57 -4.31
C PRO A 424 -33.10 1.96 -3.54
N ARG A 425 -34.31 2.50 -3.75
CA ARG A 425 -35.54 1.99 -3.12
C ARG A 425 -35.91 0.59 -3.61
N LEU A 426 -35.83 0.35 -4.93
CA LEU A 426 -36.13 -0.95 -5.52
C LEU A 426 -35.07 -1.98 -5.11
N ASP A 427 -33.80 -1.60 -5.13
CA ASP A 427 -32.70 -2.46 -4.66
C ASP A 427 -32.89 -2.89 -3.20
N ALA A 428 -33.18 -1.93 -2.31
CA ALA A 428 -33.46 -2.21 -0.90
C ALA A 428 -34.67 -3.14 -0.70
N TRP A 429 -35.73 -2.99 -1.50
CA TRP A 429 -36.87 -3.90 -1.44
C TRP A 429 -36.52 -5.31 -1.88
N ILE A 430 -35.71 -5.45 -2.94
CA ILE A 430 -35.26 -6.75 -3.45
C ILE A 430 -34.39 -7.46 -2.42
N GLU A 431 -33.42 -6.76 -1.83
CA GLU A 431 -32.54 -7.33 -0.79
C GLU A 431 -33.33 -7.75 0.45
N ALA A 432 -34.26 -6.91 0.93
CA ALA A 432 -35.10 -7.24 2.08
C ALA A 432 -36.06 -8.42 1.83
N ASN A 433 -36.38 -8.76 0.57
CA ASN A 433 -37.33 -9.82 0.22
C ASN A 433 -36.69 -10.99 -0.53
N ARG A 434 -35.36 -11.10 -0.54
CA ARG A 434 -34.63 -12.05 -1.40
C ARG A 434 -34.99 -13.51 -1.14
N GLU A 435 -35.14 -13.91 0.13
CA GLU A 435 -35.55 -15.27 0.52
C GLU A 435 -37.03 -15.54 0.19
N ARG A 436 -37.91 -14.57 0.50
CA ARG A 436 -39.34 -14.64 0.18
C ARG A 436 -39.60 -14.76 -1.33
N LEU A 437 -38.89 -13.99 -2.15
CA LEU A 437 -38.98 -14.05 -3.63
C LEU A 437 -38.51 -15.40 -4.19
N ARG A 438 -37.52 -16.06 -3.57
CA ARG A 438 -37.05 -17.39 -3.96
C ARG A 438 -38.06 -18.48 -3.63
N GLU A 439 -38.61 -18.46 -2.41
CA GLU A 439 -39.61 -19.44 -1.98
C GLU A 439 -40.96 -19.26 -2.67
N HIS A 440 -41.35 -18.00 -2.97
CA HIS A 440 -42.55 -17.70 -3.76
C HIS A 440 -42.46 -18.37 -5.14
N ARG A 441 -41.29 -18.30 -5.79
CA ARG A 441 -41.07 -19.01 -7.07
C ARG A 441 -41.16 -20.53 -6.95
N ARG A 442 -40.62 -21.13 -5.88
CA ARG A 442 -40.72 -22.57 -5.65
C ARG A 442 -42.19 -22.97 -5.48
N LEU A 443 -42.94 -22.15 -4.76
CA LEU A 443 -44.38 -22.31 -4.59
C LEU A 443 -45.15 -22.19 -5.91
N SER A 444 -44.88 -21.17 -6.74
CA SER A 444 -45.51 -21.00 -8.06
C SER A 444 -45.32 -22.24 -8.94
N GLU A 445 -44.10 -22.78 -8.96
CA GLU A 445 -43.76 -23.95 -9.77
C GLU A 445 -44.42 -25.23 -9.24
N ALA A 446 -44.43 -25.43 -7.92
CA ALA A 446 -45.11 -26.55 -7.29
C ALA A 446 -46.63 -26.51 -7.54
N ALA A 447 -47.24 -25.33 -7.45
CA ALA A 447 -48.65 -25.12 -7.74
C ALA A 447 -48.97 -25.38 -9.23
N ARG A 448 -48.09 -25.00 -10.15
CA ARG A 448 -48.20 -25.32 -11.59
C ARG A 448 -48.14 -26.83 -11.83
N ILE A 449 -47.13 -27.52 -11.31
CA ILE A 449 -46.96 -28.98 -11.47
C ILE A 449 -48.16 -29.73 -10.88
N TRP A 450 -48.65 -29.31 -9.71
CA TRP A 450 -49.84 -29.89 -9.10
C TRP A 450 -51.07 -29.72 -9.98
N GLN A 451 -51.27 -28.55 -10.60
CA GLN A 451 -52.38 -28.32 -11.49
C GLN A 451 -52.26 -29.08 -12.82
N GLU A 452 -51.05 -29.20 -13.39
CA GLU A 452 -50.78 -29.98 -14.61
C GLU A 452 -50.94 -31.49 -14.40
N ARG A 453 -50.85 -31.97 -13.16
CA ARG A 453 -51.01 -33.38 -12.77
C ARG A 453 -52.38 -33.65 -12.13
N ASP A 454 -53.43 -32.99 -12.58
CA ASP A 454 -54.81 -33.16 -12.09
C ASP A 454 -54.97 -33.10 -10.56
N ARG A 455 -54.19 -32.22 -9.92
CA ARG A 455 -54.22 -31.98 -8.46
C ARG A 455 -53.83 -33.19 -7.61
N ASP A 456 -52.93 -34.05 -8.09
CA ASP A 456 -52.41 -35.20 -7.35
C ASP A 456 -51.87 -34.83 -5.94
N PRO A 457 -52.42 -35.43 -4.85
CA PRO A 457 -51.99 -35.20 -3.46
C PRO A 457 -50.51 -35.48 -3.18
N GLY A 458 -49.84 -36.28 -4.02
CA GLY A 458 -48.41 -36.58 -3.93
C GLY A 458 -47.50 -35.38 -4.16
N ASN A 459 -47.99 -34.34 -4.86
CA ASN A 459 -47.22 -33.13 -5.18
C ASN A 459 -47.45 -31.99 -4.18
N LEU A 460 -48.31 -32.18 -3.17
CA LEU A 460 -48.57 -31.18 -2.13
C LEU A 460 -47.38 -31.02 -1.18
N TYR A 461 -47.16 -29.81 -0.68
CA TYR A 461 -46.11 -29.55 0.31
C TYR A 461 -46.38 -30.29 1.63
N ARG A 462 -45.34 -30.91 2.19
CA ARG A 462 -45.37 -31.63 3.47
C ARG A 462 -44.14 -31.29 4.32
N GLY A 463 -44.25 -31.50 5.63
CA GLY A 463 -43.12 -31.34 6.56
C GLY A 463 -42.46 -29.96 6.50
N THR A 464 -41.15 -29.92 6.28
CA THR A 464 -40.34 -28.69 6.26
C THR A 464 -40.74 -27.72 5.15
N HIS A 465 -41.11 -28.22 3.97
CA HIS A 465 -41.53 -27.35 2.85
C HIS A 465 -42.83 -26.61 3.13
N LEU A 466 -43.80 -27.27 3.78
CA LEU A 466 -45.05 -26.62 4.21
C LEU A 466 -44.81 -25.64 5.36
N ALA A 467 -43.93 -25.98 6.31
CA ALA A 467 -43.59 -25.11 7.43
C ALA A 467 -42.89 -23.81 6.99
N VAL A 468 -41.97 -23.89 6.03
CA VAL A 468 -41.30 -22.73 5.43
C VAL A 468 -42.31 -21.88 4.64
N ALA A 469 -43.21 -22.51 3.88
CA ALA A 469 -44.25 -21.79 3.15
C ALA A 469 -45.26 -21.09 4.09
N ASP A 470 -45.61 -21.70 5.22
CA ASP A 470 -46.50 -21.09 6.22
C ASP A 470 -45.84 -19.92 6.97
N LEU A 471 -44.53 -19.96 7.20
CA LEU A 471 -43.77 -18.86 7.79
C LEU A 471 -43.75 -17.63 6.86
N LEU A 472 -43.59 -17.85 5.55
CA LEU A 472 -43.39 -16.78 4.57
C LEU A 472 -44.69 -16.27 3.90
N PHE A 473 -45.73 -17.10 3.88
CA PHE A 473 -47.03 -16.85 3.21
C PHE A 473 -48.21 -17.22 4.13
N GLY A 474 -48.13 -16.85 5.40
CA GLY A 474 -49.18 -17.09 6.40
C GLY A 474 -50.47 -16.32 6.12
N ARG A 475 -51.55 -16.67 6.83
CA ARG A 475 -52.94 -16.20 6.58
C ARG A 475 -53.14 -14.68 6.52
N ASP A 476 -52.30 -13.89 7.18
CA ASP A 476 -52.38 -12.41 7.19
C ASP A 476 -51.54 -11.74 6.07
N THR A 477 -50.86 -12.54 5.22
CA THR A 477 -49.94 -12.07 4.16
C THR A 477 -50.26 -12.64 2.77
N ASP A 478 -51.48 -13.16 2.58
CA ASP A 478 -51.92 -13.87 1.36
C ASP A 478 -52.16 -12.95 0.14
N ASP A 479 -52.01 -11.64 0.28
CA ASP A 479 -52.28 -10.64 -0.76
C ASP A 479 -51.30 -10.66 -1.94
N ASP A 480 -50.18 -11.39 -1.81
CA ASP A 480 -49.13 -11.53 -2.83
C ASP A 480 -49.22 -12.86 -3.63
N LEU A 481 -50.20 -13.73 -3.33
CA LEU A 481 -50.37 -15.03 -3.99
C LEU A 481 -51.45 -14.98 -5.09
N THR A 482 -51.20 -15.70 -6.19
CA THR A 482 -52.21 -15.98 -7.23
C THR A 482 -53.29 -16.92 -6.71
N GLY A 483 -54.45 -16.96 -7.40
CA GLY A 483 -55.54 -17.88 -7.04
C GLY A 483 -55.10 -19.35 -7.07
N ARG A 484 -54.21 -19.70 -8.00
CA ARG A 484 -53.59 -21.03 -8.13
C ARG A 484 -52.69 -21.39 -6.94
N GLU A 485 -51.79 -20.50 -6.54
CA GLU A 485 -50.87 -20.73 -5.42
C GLU A 485 -51.62 -20.87 -4.09
N ARG A 486 -52.65 -20.04 -3.90
CA ARG A 486 -53.51 -20.08 -2.71
C ARG A 486 -54.29 -21.40 -2.63
N ALA A 487 -54.77 -21.92 -3.77
CA ALA A 487 -55.40 -23.24 -3.86
C ALA A 487 -54.43 -24.39 -3.52
N PHE A 488 -53.17 -24.31 -3.95
CA PHE A 488 -52.15 -25.31 -3.65
C PHE A 488 -51.74 -25.33 -2.16
N LEU A 489 -51.50 -24.15 -1.55
CA LEU A 489 -51.17 -24.06 -0.12
C LEU A 489 -52.34 -24.49 0.77
N SER A 490 -53.57 -24.10 0.42
CA SER A 490 -54.75 -24.53 1.17
C SER A 490 -54.93 -26.05 1.12
N ALA A 491 -54.74 -26.69 -0.03
CA ALA A 491 -54.75 -28.15 -0.16
C ALA A 491 -53.62 -28.82 0.66
N SER A 492 -52.40 -28.26 0.64
CA SER A 492 -51.25 -28.76 1.40
C SER A 492 -51.48 -28.66 2.93
N ARG A 493 -52.05 -27.54 3.40
CA ARG A 493 -52.44 -27.32 4.81
C ARG A 493 -53.54 -28.28 5.29
N VAL A 494 -54.46 -28.68 4.41
CA VAL A 494 -55.51 -29.65 4.76
C VAL A 494 -54.91 -31.05 4.90
N ALA A 495 -54.01 -31.45 4.00
CA ALA A 495 -53.35 -32.75 4.04
C ALA A 495 -52.49 -32.95 5.31
N ASP A 496 -51.67 -31.97 5.69
CA ASP A 496 -50.81 -32.04 6.90
C ASP A 496 -51.62 -32.10 8.21
N ARG A 497 -52.78 -31.42 8.29
CA ARG A 497 -53.68 -31.52 9.46
C ARG A 497 -54.29 -32.91 9.62
N MET A 498 -54.56 -33.59 8.50
CA MET A 498 -55.12 -34.95 8.49
C MET A 498 -54.07 -35.98 8.94
N GLU A 499 -52.81 -35.78 8.56
CA GLU A 499 -51.66 -36.61 8.94
C GLU A 499 -51.26 -36.43 10.44
N ARG A 500 -51.41 -35.22 10.98
CA ARG A 500 -51.17 -34.93 12.41
C ARG A 500 -52.25 -35.51 13.33
N TRP A 501 -53.46 -35.75 12.82
CA TRP A 501 -54.56 -36.32 13.59
C TRP A 501 -54.37 -37.81 13.90
N THR A 502 -53.71 -38.57 13.00
CA THR A 502 -53.49 -40.01 13.14
C THR A 502 -52.35 -40.38 14.11
N ALA A 503 -51.38 -39.49 14.34
CA ALA A 503 -50.17 -39.77 15.15
C ALA A 503 -50.28 -39.43 16.67
N GLY A 504 -51.48 -39.17 17.19
CA GLY A 504 -51.65 -38.32 18.39
C GLY A 504 -51.71 -38.96 19.80
N ARG A 505 -52.00 -40.26 19.99
CA ARG A 505 -52.33 -40.76 21.35
C ARG A 505 -51.15 -41.21 22.23
N THR A 506 -50.03 -41.64 21.66
CA THR A 506 -48.91 -42.24 22.46
C THR A 506 -47.76 -41.28 22.78
N ARG A 507 -47.71 -40.08 22.18
CA ARG A 507 -46.52 -39.20 22.26
C ARG A 507 -46.69 -37.93 23.13
N ARG A 508 -47.86 -37.72 23.74
CA ARG A 508 -48.19 -36.47 24.46
C ARG A 508 -47.59 -36.36 25.87
N ARG A 509 -47.34 -37.47 26.58
CA ARG A 509 -46.73 -37.41 27.92
C ARG A 509 -45.20 -37.31 27.94
N MET A 510 -44.51 -37.78 26.90
CA MET A 510 -43.03 -37.68 26.82
C MET A 510 -42.53 -36.39 26.13
N ARG A 511 -43.35 -35.73 25.29
CA ARG A 511 -42.90 -34.54 24.52
C ARG A 511 -42.88 -33.23 25.30
N SER A 512 -43.69 -33.04 26.34
CA SER A 512 -43.68 -31.78 27.11
C SER A 512 -42.39 -31.62 27.92
N LEU A 513 -41.85 -32.71 28.48
CA LEU A 513 -40.56 -32.69 29.18
C LEU A 513 -39.37 -32.60 28.21
N ALA A 514 -39.43 -33.28 27.05
CA ALA A 514 -38.35 -33.22 26.06
C ALA A 514 -38.28 -31.86 25.34
N ALA A 515 -39.40 -31.22 25.00
CA ALA A 515 -39.40 -29.93 24.30
C ALA A 515 -38.89 -28.78 25.17
N ALA A 516 -39.22 -28.78 26.47
CA ALA A 516 -38.64 -27.84 27.42
C ALA A 516 -37.13 -28.05 27.57
N PHE A 517 -36.67 -29.30 27.62
CA PHE A 517 -35.25 -29.63 27.70
C PHE A 517 -34.49 -29.21 26.43
N THR A 518 -35.05 -29.42 25.23
CA THR A 518 -34.40 -29.03 23.96
C THR A 518 -34.29 -27.52 23.79
N VAL A 519 -35.30 -26.74 24.17
CA VAL A 519 -35.24 -25.26 24.11
C VAL A 519 -34.20 -24.73 25.10
N VAL A 520 -34.13 -25.29 26.31
CA VAL A 520 -33.11 -24.94 27.31
C VAL A 520 -31.72 -25.34 26.83
N VAL A 521 -31.54 -26.52 26.23
CA VAL A 521 -30.24 -27.00 25.72
C VAL A 521 -29.78 -26.19 24.51
N VAL A 522 -30.66 -25.88 23.55
CA VAL A 522 -30.30 -25.04 22.39
C VAL A 522 -30.01 -23.61 22.84
N GLY A 523 -30.81 -23.06 23.76
CA GLY A 523 -30.53 -21.76 24.37
C GLY A 523 -29.18 -21.76 25.10
N ALA A 524 -28.86 -22.81 25.85
CA ALA A 524 -27.59 -22.97 26.55
C ALA A 524 -26.41 -23.18 25.57
N LEU A 525 -26.60 -23.88 24.45
CA LEU A 525 -25.58 -24.07 23.42
C LEU A 525 -25.33 -22.80 22.61
N VAL A 526 -26.37 -22.04 22.27
CA VAL A 526 -26.24 -20.75 21.57
C VAL A 526 -25.64 -19.70 22.50
N ALA A 527 -26.10 -19.62 23.75
CA ALA A 527 -25.50 -18.76 24.76
C ALA A 527 -24.05 -19.18 25.06
N GLY A 528 -23.78 -20.49 25.13
CA GLY A 528 -22.44 -21.06 25.27
C GLY A 528 -21.55 -20.73 24.08
N GLN A 529 -22.05 -20.81 22.85
CA GLN A 529 -21.31 -20.47 21.63
C GLN A 529 -21.05 -18.96 21.53
N LEU A 530 -22.02 -18.12 21.88
CA LEU A 530 -21.86 -16.66 21.95
C LEU A 530 -20.90 -16.26 23.06
N ALA A 531 -20.96 -16.90 24.23
CA ALA A 531 -20.02 -16.71 25.32
C ALA A 531 -18.61 -17.19 24.92
N TRP A 532 -18.50 -18.32 24.21
CA TRP A 532 -17.23 -18.85 23.71
C TRP A 532 -16.64 -17.93 22.63
N GLN A 533 -17.43 -17.45 21.67
CA GLN A 533 -17.00 -16.47 20.67
C GLN A 533 -16.60 -15.13 21.31
N ARG A 534 -17.37 -14.62 22.29
CA ARG A 534 -17.02 -13.42 23.04
C ARG A 534 -15.76 -13.60 23.87
N SER A 535 -15.60 -14.75 24.53
CA SER A 535 -14.38 -15.11 25.29
C SER A 535 -13.19 -15.20 24.35
N HIS A 536 -13.32 -15.90 23.21
CA HIS A 536 -12.23 -16.03 22.24
C HIS A 536 -11.84 -14.68 21.63
N ALA A 537 -12.81 -13.84 21.29
CA ALA A 537 -12.55 -12.49 20.82
C ALA A 537 -11.87 -11.62 21.90
N ALA A 538 -12.35 -11.69 23.15
CA ALA A 538 -11.76 -10.98 24.28
C ALA A 538 -10.33 -11.46 24.58
N ASP A 539 -10.08 -12.78 24.56
CA ASP A 539 -8.77 -13.38 24.78
C ASP A 539 -7.77 -12.96 23.70
N GLN A 540 -8.19 -12.93 22.42
CA GLN A 540 -7.38 -12.44 21.31
C GLN A 540 -7.05 -10.95 21.47
N GLU A 541 -8.03 -10.14 21.86
CA GLU A 541 -7.82 -8.71 22.08
C GLU A 541 -6.92 -8.44 23.29
N HIS A 542 -7.05 -9.21 24.37
CA HIS A 542 -6.16 -9.16 25.52
C HIS A 542 -4.71 -9.53 25.16
N ILE A 543 -4.50 -10.57 24.33
CA ILE A 543 -3.15 -10.95 23.85
C ILE A 543 -2.55 -9.85 22.97
N ARG A 544 -3.34 -9.24 22.07
CA ARG A 544 -2.89 -8.11 21.23
C ARG A 544 -2.54 -6.88 22.07
N ALA A 545 -3.38 -6.52 23.03
CA ALA A 545 -3.11 -5.42 23.95
C ALA A 545 -1.83 -5.68 24.77
N ALA A 546 -1.62 -6.92 25.21
CA ALA A 546 -0.39 -7.31 25.89
C ALA A 546 0.84 -7.25 24.98
N ALA A 547 0.73 -7.64 23.71
CA ALA A 547 1.81 -7.50 22.73
C ALA A 547 2.19 -6.03 22.48
N LEU A 548 1.20 -5.15 22.33
CA LEU A 548 1.43 -3.70 22.20
C LEU A 548 2.05 -3.12 23.46
N LYS A 549 1.59 -3.55 24.64
CA LYS A 549 2.18 -3.17 25.93
C LYS A 549 3.63 -3.66 26.04
N ALA A 550 3.93 -4.89 25.62
CA ALA A 550 5.28 -5.44 25.57
C ALA A 550 6.20 -4.61 24.66
N ALA A 551 5.75 -4.27 23.45
CA ALA A 551 6.49 -3.40 22.52
C ALA A 551 6.75 -2.00 23.10
N ALA A 552 5.75 -1.39 23.73
CA ALA A 552 5.88 -0.09 24.37
C ALA A 552 6.74 -0.11 25.65
N LEU A 553 6.76 -1.23 26.38
CA LEU A 553 7.68 -1.44 27.50
C LEU A 553 9.10 -1.64 26.99
N ALA A 554 9.30 -2.44 25.94
CA ALA A 554 10.59 -2.64 25.32
C ALA A 554 11.24 -1.31 24.93
N ALA A 555 10.52 -0.44 24.21
CA ALA A 555 11.02 0.87 23.81
C ALA A 555 11.39 1.78 25.01
N ARG A 556 10.67 1.69 26.14
CA ARG A 556 10.97 2.46 27.36
C ARG A 556 12.12 1.89 28.17
N THR A 557 12.29 0.58 28.15
CA THR A 557 13.35 -0.13 28.89
C THR A 557 14.67 -0.13 28.11
N GLN A 558 14.64 0.08 26.79
CA GLN A 558 15.81 -0.01 25.91
C GLN A 558 17.03 0.84 26.34
N PRO A 559 16.88 2.10 26.81
CA PRO A 559 18.04 2.88 27.27
C PRO A 559 18.68 2.40 28.58
N ASP A 560 17.89 1.79 29.47
CA ASP A 560 18.33 1.42 30.83
C ASP A 560 18.73 -0.07 30.94
N ASP A 561 18.00 -0.94 30.23
CA ASP A 561 18.20 -2.39 30.22
C ASP A 561 17.88 -2.95 28.81
N PRO A 562 18.83 -2.83 27.86
CA PRO A 562 18.64 -3.29 26.49
C PRO A 562 18.42 -4.81 26.39
N ARG A 563 18.93 -5.60 27.35
CA ARG A 563 18.72 -7.06 27.40
C ARG A 563 17.25 -7.39 27.67
N THR A 564 16.64 -6.76 28.67
CA THR A 564 15.21 -6.96 28.95
C THR A 564 14.34 -6.37 27.85
N ALA A 565 14.72 -5.22 27.28
CA ALA A 565 14.02 -4.65 26.13
C ALA A 565 14.00 -5.60 24.91
N ALA A 566 15.14 -6.21 24.58
CA ALA A 566 15.24 -7.23 23.54
C ALA A 566 14.27 -8.40 23.78
N LEU A 567 14.21 -8.91 25.01
CA LEU A 567 13.28 -9.98 25.37
C LEU A 567 11.81 -9.55 25.30
N LEU A 568 11.47 -8.32 25.71
CA LEU A 568 10.13 -7.77 25.60
C LEU A 568 9.71 -7.56 24.13
N SER A 569 10.63 -7.15 23.25
CA SER A 569 10.40 -7.06 21.81
C SER A 569 10.14 -8.44 21.18
N VAL A 570 10.91 -9.47 21.56
CA VAL A 570 10.65 -10.86 21.12
C VAL A 570 9.31 -11.37 21.66
N ALA A 571 8.99 -11.07 22.92
CA ALA A 571 7.72 -11.43 23.53
C ALA A 571 6.54 -10.77 22.81
N ALA A 572 6.65 -9.47 22.47
CA ALA A 572 5.64 -8.75 21.71
C ALA A 572 5.34 -9.44 20.37
N TRP A 573 6.37 -9.77 19.60
CA TRP A 573 6.24 -10.46 18.31
C TRP A 573 5.62 -11.85 18.45
N ARG A 574 6.05 -12.64 19.44
CA ARG A 574 5.52 -14.00 19.69
C ARG A 574 4.09 -14.01 20.23
N LEU A 575 3.66 -12.96 20.92
CA LEU A 575 2.30 -12.82 21.43
C LEU A 575 1.32 -12.48 20.29
N ALA A 576 1.62 -11.43 19.51
CA ALA A 576 0.79 -11.03 18.38
C ALA A 576 1.62 -10.32 17.30
N PRO A 577 1.99 -11.02 16.21
CA PRO A 577 2.64 -10.44 15.04
C PRO A 577 1.83 -9.26 14.48
N SER A 578 2.48 -8.10 14.37
CA SER A 578 1.87 -6.83 13.94
C SER A 578 2.96 -5.86 13.48
N PRO A 579 2.64 -4.80 12.70
CA PRO A 579 3.63 -3.78 12.33
C PRO A 579 4.35 -3.17 13.54
N VAL A 580 3.62 -2.91 14.64
CA VAL A 580 4.18 -2.35 15.87
C VAL A 580 5.15 -3.32 16.55
N SER A 581 4.80 -4.61 16.69
CA SER A 581 5.70 -5.60 17.30
C SER A 581 6.92 -5.91 16.41
N ARG A 582 6.76 -5.89 15.09
CA ARG A 582 7.88 -5.97 14.13
C ARG A 582 8.81 -4.77 14.27
N ALA A 583 8.26 -3.57 14.39
CA ALA A 583 9.04 -2.36 14.56
C ALA A 583 9.85 -2.39 15.87
N ALA A 584 9.24 -2.82 16.97
CA ALA A 584 9.95 -3.02 18.24
C ALA A 584 11.07 -4.07 18.13
N LEU A 585 10.84 -5.16 17.41
CA LEU A 585 11.83 -6.21 17.17
C LEU A 585 13.03 -5.72 16.36
N ILE A 586 12.77 -5.04 15.24
CA ILE A 586 13.84 -4.50 14.37
C ILE A 586 14.55 -3.35 15.09
N SER A 587 13.84 -2.50 15.84
CA SER A 587 14.44 -1.40 16.61
C SER A 587 15.36 -1.87 17.72
N ALA A 588 15.04 -2.98 18.40
CA ALA A 588 15.93 -3.58 19.38
C ALA A 588 17.15 -4.26 18.71
N LEU A 589 16.99 -4.76 17.49
CA LEU A 589 18.09 -5.39 16.73
C LEU A 589 19.09 -4.35 16.20
N THR A 590 18.59 -3.22 15.69
CA THR A 590 19.41 -2.16 15.10
C THR A 590 20.09 -1.28 16.15
N GLU A 591 19.70 -1.41 17.42
CA GLU A 591 20.41 -0.80 18.54
C GLU A 591 21.79 -1.47 18.70
N PRO A 592 22.90 -0.71 18.58
CA PRO A 592 24.24 -1.24 18.82
C PRO A 592 24.50 -1.55 20.29
N GLU A 593 23.79 -0.86 21.19
CA GLU A 593 23.91 -1.01 22.64
C GLU A 593 23.23 -2.31 23.09
N GLU A 594 24.04 -3.31 23.43
CA GLU A 594 23.54 -4.65 23.78
C GLU A 594 23.40 -4.86 25.29
N ASP A 595 24.11 -4.07 26.10
CA ASP A 595 24.16 -4.24 27.54
C ASP A 595 24.51 -2.95 28.28
N VAL A 596 23.89 -2.76 29.45
CA VAL A 596 24.19 -1.67 30.39
C VAL A 596 24.29 -2.26 31.79
N LEU A 597 25.44 -2.08 32.44
CA LEU A 597 25.63 -2.40 33.85
C LEU A 597 25.80 -1.12 34.66
N THR A 598 24.84 -0.85 35.55
CA THR A 598 24.94 0.27 36.51
C THR A 598 25.49 -0.23 37.84
N GLY A 599 26.70 0.21 38.20
CA GLY A 599 27.32 -0.06 39.48
C GLY A 599 26.81 0.86 40.59
N PRO A 600 27.27 0.65 41.84
CA PRO A 600 26.99 1.58 42.92
C PRO A 600 27.62 2.95 42.65
N GLU A 601 26.99 4.01 43.16
CA GLU A 601 27.58 5.36 43.11
C GLU A 601 28.85 5.41 43.98
N PRO A 602 29.99 5.95 43.47
CA PRO A 602 31.26 5.95 44.20
C PRO A 602 31.25 6.78 45.51
N GLY A 603 30.29 7.69 45.67
CA GLY A 603 30.25 8.63 46.79
C GLY A 603 31.30 9.75 46.70
N ALA A 604 31.36 10.62 47.73
CA ALA A 604 32.26 11.76 47.75
C ALA A 604 33.74 11.35 47.70
N GLY A 605 34.49 11.87 46.72
CA GLY A 605 35.92 11.55 46.54
C GLY A 605 36.21 10.17 45.96
N GLY A 606 35.17 9.40 45.60
CA GLY A 606 35.27 8.13 44.89
C GLY A 606 35.21 8.30 43.37
N ARG A 607 35.59 7.24 42.65
CA ARG A 607 35.56 7.17 41.19
C ARG A 607 35.18 5.77 40.72
N ALA A 608 34.57 5.70 39.53
CA ALA A 608 34.37 4.48 38.78
C ALA A 608 35.43 4.36 37.68
N PHE A 609 35.88 3.14 37.40
CA PHE A 609 36.90 2.83 36.42
C PHE A 609 36.48 1.63 35.57
N LEU A 610 36.85 1.70 34.29
CA LEU A 610 36.68 0.61 33.35
C LEU A 610 38.02 -0.13 33.20
N ALA A 611 38.11 -1.35 33.74
CA ALA A 611 39.32 -2.13 33.84
C ALA A 611 39.21 -3.48 33.11
N ASP A 612 40.33 -4.19 32.95
CA ASP A 612 40.45 -5.48 32.27
C ASP A 612 39.85 -5.43 30.86
N SER A 613 40.32 -4.46 30.05
CA SER A 613 39.78 -4.20 28.71
C SER A 613 38.26 -3.99 28.69
N GLY A 614 37.76 -3.39 29.77
CA GLY A 614 36.35 -3.10 30.01
C GLY A 614 35.49 -4.28 30.46
N ARG A 615 36.08 -5.44 30.77
CA ARG A 615 35.32 -6.57 31.34
C ARG A 615 34.98 -6.38 32.81
N THR A 616 35.66 -5.46 33.49
CA THR A 616 35.48 -5.18 34.91
C THR A 616 35.11 -3.72 35.14
N LEU A 617 33.99 -3.49 35.82
CA LEU A 617 33.66 -2.20 36.42
C LEU A 617 34.21 -2.17 37.84
N LEU A 618 35.15 -1.27 38.12
CA LEU A 618 35.70 -1.06 39.45
C LEU A 618 35.15 0.26 40.01
N VAL A 619 34.43 0.18 41.12
CA VAL A 619 33.95 1.36 41.86
C VAL A 619 34.72 1.43 43.17
N ALA A 620 35.38 2.56 43.43
CA ALA A 620 36.14 2.76 44.65
C ALA A 620 35.85 4.14 45.25
N GLY A 621 35.49 4.17 46.53
CA GLY A 621 35.08 5.38 47.24
C GLY A 621 34.33 5.07 48.52
N ALA A 622 34.10 6.10 49.35
CA ALA A 622 33.40 5.97 50.63
C ALA A 622 33.97 4.84 51.55
N GLY A 623 35.30 4.67 51.57
CA GLY A 623 35.98 3.68 52.41
C GLY A 623 35.85 2.22 51.94
N THR A 624 35.33 1.99 50.74
CA THR A 624 35.19 0.64 50.16
C THR A 624 35.56 0.61 48.69
N TRP A 625 35.80 -0.59 48.17
CA TRP A 625 35.86 -0.86 46.75
C TRP A 625 34.96 -2.04 46.39
N SER A 626 34.44 -2.05 45.18
CA SER A 626 33.71 -3.17 44.60
C SER A 626 34.05 -3.35 43.13
N SER A 627 34.22 -4.60 42.70
CA SER A 627 34.47 -4.96 41.32
C SER A 627 33.31 -5.79 40.78
N TRP A 628 32.94 -5.53 39.54
CA TRP A 628 31.79 -6.16 38.89
C TRP A 628 32.20 -6.66 37.52
N ASN A 629 31.83 -7.91 37.20
CA ASN A 629 31.95 -8.42 35.85
C ASN A 629 30.84 -7.78 34.99
N VAL A 630 31.25 -7.05 33.96
CA VAL A 630 30.35 -6.28 33.10
C VAL A 630 29.37 -7.18 32.37
N GLN A 631 29.85 -8.29 31.78
CA GLN A 631 28.99 -9.17 30.99
C GLN A 631 28.02 -9.99 31.85
N ALA A 632 28.50 -10.52 32.97
CA ALA A 632 27.76 -11.42 33.85
C ALA A 632 26.84 -10.70 34.84
N HIS A 633 26.94 -9.36 34.95
CA HIS A 633 26.18 -8.53 35.91
C HIS A 633 26.34 -9.01 37.36
N ARG A 634 27.55 -9.46 37.71
CA ARG A 634 27.84 -10.03 39.04
C ARG A 634 29.02 -9.34 39.68
N ARG A 635 28.90 -9.06 40.97
CA ARG A 635 30.01 -8.58 41.79
C ARG A 635 31.06 -9.68 41.90
N THR A 636 32.29 -9.41 41.47
CA THR A 636 33.43 -10.33 41.52
C THR A 636 34.27 -10.15 42.78
N GLY A 637 34.20 -8.98 43.41
CA GLY A 637 35.00 -8.66 44.59
C GLY A 637 34.51 -7.42 45.31
N SER A 638 34.85 -7.31 46.58
CA SER A 638 34.65 -6.11 47.38
C SER A 638 35.56 -6.13 48.60
N GLY A 639 35.94 -4.96 49.10
CA GLY A 639 36.72 -4.87 50.33
C GLY A 639 36.81 -3.46 50.89
N PRO A 640 37.42 -3.31 52.08
CA PRO A 640 37.67 -2.01 52.66
C PRO A 640 38.75 -1.27 51.86
N LEU A 641 38.62 0.06 51.82
CA LEU A 641 39.59 0.98 51.26
C LEU A 641 40.00 1.94 52.38
N PRO A 642 41.31 2.20 52.59
CA PRO A 642 41.73 3.17 53.59
C PRO A 642 41.27 4.59 53.22
N ASP A 643 41.17 5.46 54.22
CA ASP A 643 40.75 6.84 54.02
C ASP A 643 41.67 7.57 53.03
N GLY A 644 41.05 8.18 52.02
CA GLY A 644 41.72 8.88 50.93
C GLY A 644 40.80 9.01 49.73
N GLN A 645 41.00 10.06 48.93
CA GLN A 645 40.31 10.15 47.64
C GLN A 645 40.91 9.13 46.67
N VAL A 646 40.14 8.63 45.70
CA VAL A 646 40.68 7.72 44.69
C VAL A 646 41.12 8.54 43.49
N ALA A 647 42.42 8.50 43.17
CA ALA A 647 42.98 9.26 42.05
C ALA A 647 42.84 8.49 40.73
N GLU A 648 43.31 7.23 40.68
CA GLU A 648 43.35 6.42 39.46
C GLU A 648 43.38 4.91 39.78
N ALA A 649 43.06 4.07 38.80
CA ALA A 649 43.20 2.62 38.85
C ALA A 649 44.14 2.15 37.72
N ASP A 650 44.89 1.08 37.96
CA ASP A 650 45.64 0.43 36.89
C ASP A 650 44.67 -0.19 35.85
N PRO A 651 45.09 -0.36 34.59
CA PRO A 651 44.24 -0.94 33.54
C PRO A 651 43.71 -2.34 33.86
N ALA A 652 44.40 -3.13 34.69
CA ALA A 652 43.95 -4.45 35.13
C ALA A 652 42.95 -4.40 36.30
N GLY A 653 42.75 -3.24 36.94
CA GLY A 653 41.86 -3.06 38.08
C GLY A 653 42.32 -3.81 39.33
N ARG A 654 43.63 -4.00 39.52
CA ARG A 654 44.25 -4.70 40.65
C ARG A 654 44.84 -3.73 41.67
N THR A 655 45.24 -2.54 41.23
CA THR A 655 45.94 -1.54 42.04
C THR A 655 45.26 -0.19 41.90
N LEU A 656 44.96 0.44 43.04
CA LEU A 656 44.45 1.80 43.11
C LEU A 656 45.54 2.77 43.57
N LEU A 657 45.48 3.98 43.03
CA LEU A 657 46.22 5.14 43.52
C LEU A 657 45.30 5.99 44.39
N LEU A 658 45.68 6.19 45.66
CA LEU A 658 44.91 7.00 46.61
C LEU A 658 45.55 8.39 46.82
N THR A 659 44.71 9.42 46.85
CA THR A 659 45.10 10.83 46.96
C THR A 659 45.57 11.18 48.36
N GLY A 660 46.59 12.04 48.37
CA GLY A 660 47.85 11.80 49.06
C GLY A 660 48.96 11.47 48.03
N GLY A 661 48.61 10.78 46.93
CA GLY A 661 49.46 10.54 45.75
C GLY A 661 50.67 9.64 46.01
N ARG A 662 50.76 9.10 47.24
CA ARG A 662 51.95 8.47 47.80
C ARG A 662 51.70 7.04 48.22
N ARG A 663 50.58 6.42 47.84
CA ARG A 663 50.30 5.03 48.20
C ARG A 663 49.63 4.29 47.04
N LEU A 664 50.29 3.23 46.60
CA LEU A 664 49.73 2.22 45.70
C LEU A 664 49.06 1.16 46.57
N TRP A 665 47.78 0.92 46.34
CA TRP A 665 46.95 0.01 47.13
C TRP A 665 46.52 -1.19 46.28
N HIS A 666 47.01 -2.38 46.64
CA HIS A 666 46.69 -3.61 45.91
C HIS A 666 45.41 -4.26 46.46
N LEU A 667 44.38 -4.39 45.63
CA LEU A 667 43.02 -4.77 46.04
C LEU A 667 42.94 -6.18 46.61
N ALA A 668 43.58 -7.16 45.96
CA ALA A 668 43.49 -8.56 46.36
C ALA A 668 44.20 -8.89 47.67
N SER A 669 45.27 -8.15 48.00
CA SER A 669 46.09 -8.38 49.19
C SER A 669 45.74 -7.43 50.34
N GLY A 670 44.98 -6.37 50.08
CA GLY A 670 44.70 -5.31 51.06
C GLY A 670 45.97 -4.62 51.58
N ALA A 671 47.06 -4.66 50.79
CA ALA A 671 48.36 -4.13 51.18
C ALA A 671 48.67 -2.87 50.37
N GLY A 672 49.05 -1.81 51.08
CA GLY A 672 49.47 -0.55 50.45
C GLY A 672 50.96 -0.30 50.60
N ARG A 673 51.66 -0.06 49.49
CA ARG A 673 53.07 0.36 49.47
C ARG A 673 53.19 1.88 49.28
N PRO A 674 54.18 2.55 49.90
CA PRO A 674 54.46 3.94 49.58
C PRO A 674 54.85 4.07 48.10
N GLY A 675 54.27 5.05 47.41
CA GLY A 675 54.65 5.45 46.05
C GLY A 675 55.88 6.37 46.06
N ALA A 676 56.37 6.70 44.86
CA ALA A 676 57.46 7.64 44.63
C ALA A 676 57.30 8.98 45.41
N SER A 677 58.41 9.69 45.65
CA SER A 677 58.43 10.99 46.35
C SER A 677 57.77 12.17 45.59
N GLY A 678 56.83 11.90 44.67
CA GLY A 678 56.15 12.89 43.84
C GLY A 678 54.70 12.54 43.49
N ARG A 679 54.04 13.40 42.69
CA ARG A 679 52.62 13.24 42.32
C ARG A 679 52.51 12.30 41.12
N VAL A 680 51.91 11.13 41.32
CA VAL A 680 51.57 10.22 40.22
C VAL A 680 50.50 10.87 39.33
N LEU A 681 50.73 10.89 38.02
CA LEU A 681 49.87 11.49 36.99
C LEU A 681 49.02 10.46 36.25
N GLY A 682 49.42 9.18 36.27
CA GLY A 682 48.65 8.06 35.74
C GLY A 682 49.44 6.78 35.56
N PHE A 683 48.76 5.69 35.22
CA PHE A 683 49.37 4.39 34.90
C PHE A 683 49.70 4.27 33.40
N GLY A 684 50.70 3.45 33.09
CA GLY A 684 50.94 2.96 31.73
C GLY A 684 49.83 2.00 31.29
N ALA A 685 49.70 1.79 29.97
CA ALA A 685 48.58 1.07 29.38
C ALA A 685 48.52 -0.43 29.76
N ASP A 686 49.62 -1.02 30.22
CA ASP A 686 49.72 -2.39 30.71
C ASP A 686 49.64 -2.50 32.25
N GLY A 687 49.64 -1.36 32.96
CA GLY A 687 49.66 -1.31 34.43
C GLY A 687 51.00 -1.69 35.06
N HIS A 688 52.06 -1.91 34.28
CA HIS A 688 53.40 -2.23 34.80
C HIS A 688 54.26 -0.99 35.02
N SER A 689 53.84 0.16 34.50
CA SER A 689 54.49 1.44 34.71
C SER A 689 53.53 2.51 35.22
N TYR A 690 54.07 3.58 35.81
CA TYR A 690 53.31 4.75 36.23
C TYR A 690 54.15 6.02 36.07
N VAL A 691 53.47 7.13 35.77
CA VAL A 691 54.07 8.44 35.52
C VAL A 691 54.08 9.25 36.79
N VAL A 692 55.24 9.76 37.19
CA VAL A 692 55.43 10.57 38.41
C VAL A 692 55.95 11.94 38.05
N ARG A 693 55.30 12.98 38.58
CA ARG A 693 55.83 14.34 38.59
C ARG A 693 56.60 14.58 39.87
N ASP A 694 57.89 14.88 39.75
CA ASP A 694 58.73 15.14 40.90
C ASP A 694 58.59 16.56 41.43
N PRO A 695 58.42 16.74 42.75
CA PRO A 695 58.47 18.03 43.40
C PRO A 695 59.93 18.43 43.56
N GLY A 696 60.37 19.45 42.83
CA GLY A 696 61.73 19.96 42.92
C GLY A 696 61.93 21.30 42.18
N PRO A 697 63.08 21.98 42.38
CA PRO A 697 63.40 23.26 41.74
C PRO A 697 63.57 23.16 40.21
N ARG A 698 63.79 21.94 39.69
CA ARG A 698 63.62 21.60 38.27
C ARG A 698 62.51 20.55 38.19
N PRO A 699 61.25 20.94 37.92
CA PRO A 699 60.18 19.97 37.76
C PRO A 699 60.48 19.07 36.55
N GLY A 700 60.42 17.76 36.79
CA GLY A 700 60.60 16.72 35.78
C GLY A 700 59.53 15.65 35.94
N VAL A 701 59.33 14.88 34.88
CA VAL A 701 58.36 13.78 34.87
C VAL A 701 59.08 12.49 34.52
N ARG A 702 58.92 11.48 35.36
CA ARG A 702 59.54 10.16 35.24
C ARG A 702 58.50 9.08 35.04
N LEU A 703 58.73 8.21 34.06
CA LEU A 703 58.03 6.94 33.94
C LEU A 703 58.76 5.91 34.81
N ARG A 704 58.05 5.19 35.70
CA ARG A 704 58.65 4.22 36.64
C ARG A 704 57.94 2.88 36.55
N ALA A 705 58.67 1.80 36.77
CA ALA A 705 58.08 0.46 36.90
C ALA A 705 57.35 0.29 38.24
N VAL A 706 56.18 -0.35 38.23
CA VAL A 706 55.39 -0.73 39.42
C VAL A 706 56.15 -1.77 40.25
N ASP A 707 56.80 -2.73 39.58
CA ASP A 707 57.65 -3.73 40.22
C ASP A 707 59.10 -3.21 40.32
N GLY A 708 59.50 -2.78 41.51
CA GLY A 708 60.90 -2.45 41.83
C GLY A 708 61.31 -0.98 41.67
N ASP A 709 60.37 -0.07 41.37
CA ASP A 709 60.56 1.38 41.42
C ASP A 709 61.69 1.93 40.49
N ARG A 710 62.04 1.18 39.43
CA ARG A 710 63.06 1.56 38.44
C ARG A 710 62.52 2.65 37.50
N THR A 711 63.30 3.70 37.24
CA THR A 711 62.98 4.71 36.21
C THR A 711 63.18 4.12 34.81
N LEU A 712 62.14 4.20 33.98
CA LEU A 712 62.11 3.72 32.59
C LEU A 712 62.38 4.85 31.57
N PHE A 713 61.96 6.09 31.89
CA PHE A 713 62.15 7.27 31.05
C PHE A 713 62.05 8.54 31.90
N GLU A 714 62.74 9.61 31.52
CA GLU A 714 62.71 10.91 32.19
C GLU A 714 62.60 12.05 31.18
N ALA A 715 61.69 12.99 31.42
CA ALA A 715 61.54 14.21 30.64
C ALA A 715 61.63 15.44 31.55
N ALA A 716 62.39 16.44 31.10
CA ALA A 716 62.50 17.73 31.79
C ALA A 716 61.31 18.65 31.48
N GLY A 717 60.93 19.47 32.46
CA GLY A 717 59.91 20.51 32.33
C GLY A 717 58.48 19.99 32.50
N ASP A 718 57.51 20.80 32.07
CA ASP A 718 56.08 20.45 32.13
C ASP A 718 55.70 19.60 30.91
N ALA A 719 56.08 18.33 30.95
CA ALA A 719 55.79 17.35 29.91
C ALA A 719 54.89 16.23 30.45
N TYR A 720 54.02 15.70 29.59
CA TYR A 720 53.17 14.55 29.89
C TYR A 720 53.63 13.36 29.05
N PRO A 721 54.44 12.44 29.60
CA PRO A 721 54.85 11.23 28.91
C PRO A 721 53.70 10.22 28.90
N VAL A 722 53.35 9.75 27.71
CA VAL A 722 52.41 8.66 27.50
C VAL A 722 53.18 7.44 27.00
N PRO A 723 53.33 6.38 27.81
CA PRO A 723 53.98 5.16 27.36
C PRO A 723 53.09 4.36 26.40
N SER A 724 53.74 3.66 25.48
CA SER A 724 53.14 2.57 24.70
C SER A 724 52.89 1.34 25.59
N PRO A 725 51.98 0.42 25.21
CA PRO A 725 51.64 -0.73 26.04
C PRO A 725 52.78 -1.71 26.35
N ASP A 726 53.90 -1.63 25.65
CA ASP A 726 55.11 -2.43 25.92
C ASP A 726 56.24 -1.60 26.57
N ASP A 727 55.93 -0.36 27.00
CA ASP A 727 56.85 0.64 27.54
C ASP A 727 58.07 0.95 26.64
N ARG A 728 58.10 0.51 25.37
CA ARG A 728 59.26 0.71 24.47
C ARG A 728 59.29 2.08 23.83
N LEU A 729 58.12 2.65 23.59
CA LEU A 729 57.95 4.00 23.09
C LEU A 729 57.25 4.88 24.14
N VAL A 730 57.64 6.14 24.19
CA VAL A 730 56.97 7.17 25.00
C VAL A 730 56.69 8.39 24.12
N ALA A 731 55.43 8.81 24.05
CA ALA A 731 55.05 10.09 23.45
C ALA A 731 55.16 11.18 24.51
N VAL A 732 55.98 12.19 24.27
CA VAL A 732 56.17 13.33 25.18
C VAL A 732 55.32 14.48 24.65
N CYS A 733 54.18 14.70 25.30
CA CYS A 733 53.26 15.77 24.98
C CYS A 733 53.56 16.99 25.86
N ARG A 734 53.75 18.17 25.26
CA ARG A 734 53.86 19.44 25.97
C ARG A 734 52.74 20.36 25.50
N PRO A 735 51.97 21.01 26.39
CA PRO A 735 50.99 22.01 25.99
C PRO A 735 51.67 23.06 25.09
N ASP A 736 51.09 23.32 23.91
CA ASP A 736 51.60 24.25 22.90
C ASP A 736 53.03 23.95 22.35
N GLY A 737 53.60 22.79 22.70
CA GLY A 737 54.91 22.31 22.27
C GLY A 737 54.84 21.19 21.22
N PRO A 738 55.94 20.92 20.49
CA PRO A 738 56.01 19.81 19.55
C PRO A 738 55.74 18.48 20.26
N LEU A 739 54.94 17.63 19.63
CA LEU A 739 54.82 16.25 20.05
C LEU A 739 56.10 15.49 19.69
N GLU A 740 56.69 14.81 20.66
CA GLU A 740 57.89 13.99 20.46
C GLU A 740 57.58 12.52 20.76
N VAL A 741 58.25 11.59 20.08
CA VAL A 741 58.15 10.15 20.35
C VAL A 741 59.55 9.62 20.60
N TRP A 742 59.76 8.99 21.75
CA TRP A 742 61.07 8.52 22.21
C TRP A 742 61.09 7.00 22.33
N ASP A 743 62.22 6.39 21.97
CA ASP A 743 62.52 4.97 22.20
C ASP A 743 63.19 4.84 23.58
N THR A 744 62.52 4.21 24.54
CA THR A 744 62.95 4.18 25.95
C THR A 744 64.21 3.36 26.18
N ALA A 745 64.44 2.33 25.37
CA ALA A 745 65.63 1.49 25.47
C ALA A 745 66.88 2.18 24.90
N ARG A 746 66.70 3.06 23.91
CA ARG A 746 67.80 3.72 23.18
C ARG A 746 68.01 5.18 23.59
N ASP A 747 67.10 5.74 24.39
CA ASP A 747 67.06 7.15 24.75
C ASP A 747 67.17 8.06 23.52
N PHE A 748 66.38 7.76 22.48
CA PHE A 748 66.45 8.42 21.18
C PHE A 748 65.08 8.88 20.69
N GLY A 749 64.96 10.17 20.36
CA GLY A 749 63.77 10.77 19.75
C GLY A 749 63.61 10.35 18.28
N ARG A 750 62.49 9.69 17.97
CA ARG A 750 62.16 9.28 16.60
C ARG A 750 61.68 10.47 15.77
N PRO A 751 62.23 10.67 14.56
CA PRO A 751 61.72 11.67 13.64
C PRO A 751 60.36 11.22 13.07
N GLY A 752 59.44 12.17 12.92
CA GLY A 752 58.15 11.91 12.30
C GLY A 752 57.32 13.19 12.13
N ALA A 753 56.26 13.09 11.34
CA ALA A 753 55.36 14.21 11.07
C ALA A 753 54.66 14.75 12.33
N TRP A 754 54.60 13.98 13.42
CA TRP A 754 54.10 14.45 14.72
C TRP A 754 54.87 15.66 15.29
N GLY A 755 56.15 15.85 14.95
CA GLY A 755 56.95 16.97 15.47
C GLY A 755 56.46 18.36 15.04
N THR A 756 55.65 18.44 13.97
CA THR A 756 55.01 19.69 13.54
C THR A 756 53.69 19.95 14.27
N PHE A 757 53.09 18.92 14.87
CA PHE A 757 51.86 19.04 15.64
C PHE A 757 52.12 19.70 16.99
N ARG A 758 51.14 20.48 17.46
CA ARG A 758 51.12 21.14 18.77
C ARG A 758 49.85 20.73 19.49
N ALA A 759 49.97 20.06 20.62
CA ALA A 759 48.82 19.61 21.38
C ALA A 759 48.23 20.77 22.20
N ALA A 760 46.94 21.04 22.03
CA ALA A 760 46.20 22.02 22.85
C ALA A 760 46.01 21.54 24.30
N GLY A 761 46.04 20.22 24.53
CA GLY A 761 45.95 19.61 25.86
C GLY A 761 46.55 18.21 25.89
N CYS A 762 47.28 17.90 26.97
CA CYS A 762 48.01 16.64 27.13
C CYS A 762 47.44 15.81 28.28
N SER A 763 47.00 14.59 27.97
CA SER A 763 46.56 13.59 28.94
C SER A 763 46.72 12.18 28.36
N SER A 764 46.64 11.16 29.22
CA SER A 764 46.61 9.76 28.80
C SER A 764 45.32 9.36 28.05
N ALA A 765 44.32 10.24 28.04
CA ALA A 765 43.07 10.03 27.31
C ALA A 765 43.07 10.66 25.91
N THR A 766 43.82 11.75 25.71
CA THR A 766 43.87 12.52 24.45
C THR A 766 45.06 12.16 23.57
N VAL A 767 46.08 11.48 24.12
CA VAL A 767 47.23 10.94 23.38
C VAL A 767 47.33 9.46 23.72
N VAL A 768 47.23 8.57 22.74
CA VAL A 768 47.20 7.11 22.97
C VAL A 768 48.01 6.34 21.93
N PHE A 769 48.67 5.27 22.37
CA PHE A 769 49.29 4.28 21.49
C PHE A 769 48.34 3.10 21.23
N GLY A 770 48.42 2.53 20.03
CA GLY A 770 47.83 1.23 19.73
C GLY A 770 48.61 0.09 20.39
N ALA A 771 48.04 -1.12 20.39
CA ALA A 771 48.71 -2.32 20.91
C ALA A 771 50.09 -2.52 20.23
N GLY A 772 51.12 -2.79 21.04
CA GLY A 772 52.50 -2.94 20.57
C GLY A 772 53.17 -1.66 20.07
N GLY A 773 52.56 -0.48 20.30
CA GLY A 773 53.16 0.81 20.00
C GLY A 773 53.26 1.17 18.52
N ALA A 774 52.64 0.42 17.59
CA ALA A 774 52.77 0.62 16.15
C ALA A 774 51.99 1.83 15.58
N ARG A 775 50.98 2.29 16.32
CA ARG A 775 50.11 3.43 15.98
C ARG A 775 50.11 4.44 17.11
N LEU A 776 50.04 5.72 16.77
CA LEU A 776 49.86 6.83 17.72
C LEU A 776 48.65 7.65 17.27
N ALA A 777 47.69 7.89 18.17
CA ALA A 777 46.57 8.79 17.94
C ALA A 777 46.60 9.96 18.92
N VAL A 778 46.23 11.14 18.41
CA VAL A 778 46.18 12.38 19.20
C VAL A 778 44.92 13.14 18.86
N ALA A 779 44.16 13.50 19.90
CA ALA A 779 42.98 14.33 19.80
C ALA A 779 43.36 15.77 19.46
N THR A 780 42.54 16.40 18.63
CA THR A 780 42.64 17.81 18.25
C THR A 780 41.29 18.49 18.50
N ASP A 781 41.23 19.81 18.35
CA ASP A 781 39.98 20.56 18.50
C ASP A 781 38.95 20.20 17.42
N THR A 782 39.39 19.61 16.30
CA THR A 782 38.57 19.31 15.12
C THR A 782 38.56 17.82 14.76
N GLY A 783 39.05 16.93 15.63
CA GLY A 783 39.04 15.50 15.38
C GLY A 783 40.21 14.74 16.01
N VAL A 784 40.77 13.79 15.26
CA VAL A 784 41.87 12.93 15.72
C VAL A 784 42.86 12.67 14.59
N LEU A 785 44.14 12.89 14.86
CA LEU A 785 45.24 12.57 13.95
C LEU A 785 45.86 11.22 14.33
N VAL A 786 46.19 10.40 13.33
CA VAL A 786 46.76 9.07 13.54
C VAL A 786 48.05 8.91 12.73
N TRP A 787 49.10 8.39 13.36
CA TRP A 787 50.41 8.15 12.74
C TRP A 787 50.87 6.70 12.88
N ASP A 788 51.74 6.31 11.95
CA ASP A 788 52.58 5.12 12.03
C ASP A 788 53.88 5.46 12.77
N THR A 789 54.12 4.81 13.91
CA THR A 789 55.22 5.16 14.82
C THR A 789 56.58 4.66 14.36
N ALA A 790 56.62 3.74 13.40
CA ALA A 790 57.86 3.24 12.81
C ALA A 790 58.36 4.18 11.70
N THR A 791 57.46 4.65 10.84
CA THR A 791 57.78 5.46 9.66
C THR A 791 57.66 6.97 9.88
N GLY A 792 56.95 7.43 10.91
CA GLY A 792 56.70 8.85 11.11
C GLY A 792 55.55 9.41 10.26
N ARG A 793 54.91 8.58 9.42
CA ARG A 793 53.92 9.03 8.44
C ARG A 793 52.53 9.14 9.07
N GLN A 794 51.84 10.25 8.78
CA GLN A 794 50.42 10.39 9.11
C GLN A 794 49.59 9.42 8.26
N LEU A 795 48.74 8.63 8.91
CA LEU A 795 47.89 7.62 8.30
C LEU A 795 46.48 8.11 8.06
N ALA A 796 45.94 8.86 9.02
CA ALA A 796 44.56 9.33 8.99
C ALA A 796 44.42 10.70 9.67
N ASP A 797 43.42 11.43 9.21
CA ASP A 797 42.85 12.63 9.81
C ASP A 797 41.34 12.38 9.94
N LEU A 798 40.89 12.12 11.16
CA LEU A 798 39.53 11.70 11.48
C LEU A 798 38.74 12.93 11.93
N ALA A 799 37.88 13.44 11.05
CA ALA A 799 37.07 14.62 11.34
C ALA A 799 36.00 14.34 12.40
N GLY A 800 35.87 15.22 13.40
CA GLY A 800 34.87 15.12 14.46
C GLY A 800 34.99 16.24 15.50
N PRO A 801 34.07 16.32 16.48
CA PRO A 801 34.21 17.24 17.61
C PRO A 801 35.43 16.88 18.47
N ALA A 802 35.88 17.82 19.30
CA ALA A 802 37.03 17.65 20.19
C ALA A 802 36.92 16.37 21.04
N ALA A 803 37.77 15.39 20.72
CA ALA A 803 37.79 14.10 21.39
C ALA A 803 38.45 14.20 22.77
N GLN A 804 37.81 13.61 23.78
CA GLN A 804 38.25 13.60 25.17
C GLN A 804 38.91 12.28 25.56
N HIS A 805 38.44 11.16 25.02
CA HIS A 805 39.02 9.84 25.22
C HIS A 805 39.18 9.12 23.88
N LEU A 806 40.29 8.39 23.73
CA LEU A 806 40.62 7.63 22.53
C LEU A 806 40.92 6.17 22.89
N ALA A 807 40.54 5.23 22.04
CA ALA A 807 40.87 3.82 22.22
C ALA A 807 41.01 3.09 20.87
N PHE A 808 42.16 2.47 20.64
CA PHE A 808 42.40 1.60 19.48
C PHE A 808 41.85 0.20 19.69
N THR A 809 41.38 -0.43 18.63
CA THR A 809 41.23 -1.88 18.61
C THR A 809 42.60 -2.56 18.76
N PRO A 810 42.67 -3.81 19.26
CA PRO A 810 43.95 -4.51 19.45
C PRO A 810 44.78 -4.69 18.17
N ASP A 811 44.14 -4.77 17.02
CA ASP A 811 44.80 -4.84 15.71
C ASP A 811 45.24 -3.46 15.17
N GLY A 812 44.84 -2.37 15.84
CA GLY A 812 45.10 -1.01 15.41
C GLY A 812 44.45 -0.64 14.08
N ALA A 813 43.40 -1.35 13.64
CA ALA A 813 42.67 -1.06 12.40
C ALA A 813 41.56 -0.02 12.58
N PHE A 814 41.04 0.12 13.81
CA PHE A 814 39.96 1.04 14.16
C PHE A 814 40.31 1.88 15.38
N LEU A 815 39.69 3.05 15.44
CA LEU A 815 39.81 3.97 16.56
C LEU A 815 38.42 4.39 17.02
N ALA A 816 38.17 4.28 18.33
CA ALA A 816 37.03 4.89 18.99
C ALA A 816 37.47 6.21 19.62
N ALA A 817 36.60 7.22 19.55
CA ALA A 817 36.73 8.47 20.29
C ALA A 817 35.41 8.83 20.98
N SER A 818 35.48 9.43 22.16
CA SER A 818 34.33 10.04 22.81
C SER A 818 34.55 11.54 22.94
N GLY A 819 33.53 12.33 22.67
CA GLY A 819 33.53 13.78 22.84
C GLY A 819 32.15 14.30 23.27
N PRO A 820 31.91 15.62 23.18
CA PRO A 820 30.63 16.23 23.54
C PRO A 820 29.43 15.63 22.80
N ASP A 821 29.63 15.21 21.54
CA ASP A 821 28.56 14.67 20.70
C ASP A 821 28.37 13.15 20.85
N GLY A 822 29.10 12.53 21.79
CA GLY A 822 29.02 11.10 22.10
C GLY A 822 30.21 10.28 21.60
N VAL A 823 29.97 9.00 21.28
CA VAL A 823 31.00 8.02 20.89
C VAL A 823 30.98 7.83 19.37
N THR A 824 32.13 7.94 18.73
CA THR A 824 32.31 7.70 17.30
C THR A 824 33.44 6.70 17.06
N VAL A 825 33.26 5.81 16.08
CA VAL A 825 34.24 4.79 15.70
C VAL A 825 34.59 4.96 14.23
N TRP A 826 35.87 4.95 13.90
CA TRP A 826 36.37 5.02 12.53
C TRP A 826 37.24 3.82 12.18
N ARG A 827 37.21 3.48 10.90
CA ARG A 827 38.24 2.63 10.28
C ARG A 827 39.37 3.53 9.81
N ILE A 828 40.60 3.25 10.23
CA ILE A 828 41.75 4.13 9.91
C ILE A 828 42.05 4.13 8.41
N ALA A 829 41.83 3.00 7.73
CA ALA A 829 41.96 2.89 6.28
C ALA A 829 40.89 3.70 5.50
N SER A 830 39.78 4.09 6.13
CA SER A 830 38.68 4.87 5.54
C SER A 830 38.25 6.00 6.48
N PRO A 831 39.08 7.03 6.65
CA PRO A 831 38.91 8.02 7.72
C PRO A 831 37.70 8.96 7.54
N ARG A 832 37.10 8.96 6.35
CA ARG A 832 35.99 9.87 6.00
C ARG A 832 34.64 9.43 6.53
N LEU A 833 34.42 8.12 6.62
CA LEU A 833 33.12 7.55 6.97
C LEU A 833 33.23 6.80 8.30
N PRO A 834 32.50 7.24 9.34
CA PRO A 834 32.48 6.53 10.61
C PRO A 834 31.79 5.17 10.46
N VAL A 835 32.29 4.18 11.18
CA VAL A 835 31.66 2.86 11.37
C VAL A 835 30.41 2.98 12.25
N LEU A 836 30.48 3.87 13.26
CA LEU A 836 29.41 4.15 14.21
C LEU A 836 29.49 5.63 14.63
N ARG A 837 28.34 6.30 14.73
CA ARG A 837 28.16 7.53 15.51
C ARG A 837 27.03 7.31 16.49
N ARG A 838 27.31 7.49 17.79
CA ARG A 838 26.35 7.27 18.87
C ARG A 838 26.31 8.51 19.78
N PRO A 839 25.22 9.29 19.76
CA PRO A 839 25.02 10.31 20.78
C PRO A 839 24.85 9.64 22.15
N VAL A 840 25.50 10.20 23.17
CA VAL A 840 25.41 9.71 24.55
C VAL A 840 24.70 10.78 25.39
N PRO A 841 23.41 10.58 25.73
CA PRO A 841 22.69 11.52 26.59
C PRO A 841 23.11 11.35 28.06
N GLY A 842 23.24 12.47 28.79
CA GLY A 842 23.47 12.44 30.24
C GLY A 842 24.91 12.77 30.66
N SER A 843 25.52 11.93 31.50
CA SER A 843 26.85 12.14 32.05
C SER A 843 27.95 12.05 30.99
N PRO A 844 29.03 12.85 31.09
CA PRO A 844 30.14 12.74 30.15
C PRO A 844 30.77 11.35 30.21
N VAL A 845 31.21 10.86 29.04
CA VAL A 845 31.99 9.62 28.96
C VAL A 845 33.34 9.87 29.63
N THR A 846 33.73 8.98 30.54
CA THR A 846 34.96 9.09 31.35
C THR A 846 36.00 8.02 31.04
N ALA A 847 35.62 6.97 30.30
CA ALA A 847 36.53 5.93 29.84
C ALA A 847 35.98 5.22 28.60
N LEU A 848 36.89 4.72 27.75
CA LEU A 848 36.63 3.85 26.61
C LEU A 848 37.55 2.63 26.66
N ALA A 849 37.02 1.44 26.39
CA ALA A 849 37.83 0.22 26.30
C ALA A 849 37.26 -0.75 25.28
N TRP A 850 38.15 -1.39 24.52
CA TRP A 850 37.82 -2.47 23.60
C TRP A 850 37.98 -3.83 24.26
N ASP A 851 36.96 -4.68 24.17
CA ASP A 851 37.10 -6.10 24.48
C ASP A 851 37.84 -6.81 23.32
N PRO A 852 39.05 -7.34 23.55
CA PRO A 852 39.85 -7.92 22.46
C PRO A 852 39.30 -9.24 21.91
N VAL A 853 38.38 -9.89 22.60
CA VAL A 853 37.82 -11.18 22.20
C VAL A 853 36.48 -10.99 21.50
N GLU A 854 35.59 -10.19 22.08
CA GLU A 854 34.19 -10.06 21.62
C GLU A 854 33.99 -8.90 20.62
N ARG A 855 35.04 -8.13 20.29
CA ARG A 855 34.97 -6.90 19.44
C ARG A 855 33.91 -5.89 19.90
N THR A 856 33.59 -5.92 21.19
CA THR A 856 32.66 -5.00 21.86
C THR A 856 33.41 -3.73 22.29
N LEU A 857 32.84 -2.56 22.01
CA LEU A 857 33.32 -1.30 22.59
C LEU A 857 32.54 -1.01 23.87
N ARG A 858 33.24 -0.74 24.97
CA ARG A 858 32.62 -0.36 26.23
C ARG A 858 32.98 1.06 26.61
N TYR A 859 32.02 1.80 27.13
CA TYR A 859 32.24 3.15 27.64
C TYR A 859 31.60 3.33 29.02
N LEU A 860 32.22 4.17 29.84
CA LEU A 860 31.77 4.47 31.20
C LEU A 860 31.19 5.88 31.26
N ALA A 861 29.93 6.00 31.66
CA ALA A 861 29.25 7.27 31.93
C ALA A 861 28.70 7.25 33.37
N GLY A 862 29.27 8.09 34.24
CA GLY A 862 28.99 8.02 35.68
C GLY A 862 29.44 6.68 36.27
N SER A 863 28.50 5.89 36.80
CA SER A 863 28.69 4.54 37.33
C SER A 863 28.17 3.43 36.39
N ALA A 864 27.69 3.80 35.20
CA ALA A 864 27.12 2.89 34.21
C ALA A 864 28.11 2.55 33.08
N VAL A 865 28.30 1.26 32.84
CA VAL A 865 29.08 0.74 31.71
C VAL A 865 28.12 0.32 30.61
N HIS A 866 28.23 0.97 29.45
CA HIS A 866 27.49 0.63 28.25
C HIS A 866 28.37 -0.21 27.33
N SER A 867 27.80 -1.27 26.75
CA SER A 867 28.48 -2.19 25.82
C SER A 867 27.85 -2.11 24.43
N LEU A 868 28.68 -1.87 23.42
CA LEU A 868 28.29 -1.72 22.02
C LEU A 868 28.79 -2.91 21.19
N ASP A 869 27.88 -3.70 20.60
CA ASP A 869 28.17 -4.81 19.68
C ASP A 869 28.51 -4.24 18.30
N LEU A 870 29.78 -4.40 17.90
CA LEU A 870 30.31 -3.97 16.61
C LEU A 870 30.90 -5.12 15.79
N ASP A 871 30.69 -6.37 16.20
CA ASP A 871 31.34 -7.52 15.58
C ASP A 871 31.08 -7.60 14.07
N ALA A 872 29.82 -7.46 13.63
CA ALA A 872 29.48 -7.51 12.21
C ALA A 872 30.19 -6.44 11.37
N ALA A 873 30.37 -5.24 11.91
CA ALA A 873 31.02 -4.12 11.22
C ALA A 873 32.56 -4.27 11.20
N LEU A 874 33.14 -4.78 12.29
CA LEU A 874 34.59 -4.91 12.47
C LEU A 874 35.15 -6.18 11.83
N ALA A 875 34.39 -7.28 11.84
CA ALA A 875 34.78 -8.57 11.26
C ALA A 875 34.79 -8.59 9.73
N SER A 876 34.10 -7.64 9.09
CA SER A 876 33.97 -7.58 7.64
C SER A 876 35.35 -7.40 6.97
N PRO A 877 35.74 -8.29 6.04
CA PRO A 877 37.05 -8.22 5.40
C PRO A 877 37.16 -6.97 4.53
N TRP A 878 38.23 -6.20 4.75
CA TRP A 878 38.50 -4.96 4.03
C TRP A 878 39.42 -5.21 2.83
N ARG A 879 39.08 -4.65 1.67
CA ARG A 879 39.95 -4.61 0.49
C ARG A 879 40.69 -3.29 0.45
N ASP A 880 42.01 -3.30 0.40
CA ASP A 880 42.80 -2.06 0.28
C ASP A 880 42.58 -1.33 -1.06
N ARG A 881 42.19 -2.07 -2.09
CA ARG A 881 41.80 -1.52 -3.39
C ARG A 881 40.28 -1.66 -3.58
N PRO A 882 39.54 -0.56 -3.73
CA PRO A 882 38.12 -0.63 -4.01
C PRO A 882 37.87 -1.28 -5.37
N VAL A 883 36.76 -2.01 -5.47
CA VAL A 883 36.25 -2.44 -6.77
C VAL A 883 35.54 -1.29 -7.49
N ASP A 884 35.43 -1.36 -8.82
CA ASP A 884 34.90 -0.25 -9.61
C ASP A 884 33.37 -0.16 -9.60
N ALA A 885 32.67 -1.28 -9.35
CA ALA A 885 31.24 -1.31 -9.04
C ALA A 885 30.84 -2.62 -8.35
N VAL A 886 29.79 -2.54 -7.54
CA VAL A 886 29.09 -3.68 -6.96
C VAL A 886 27.58 -3.55 -7.17
N LEU A 887 26.89 -4.66 -7.38
CA LEU A 887 25.43 -4.69 -7.49
C LEU A 887 24.89 -6.03 -6.97
N LEU A 888 23.97 -5.99 -6.02
CA LEU A 888 23.21 -7.15 -5.56
C LEU A 888 22.02 -7.41 -6.49
N SER A 889 21.69 -8.68 -6.73
CA SER A 889 20.41 -9.02 -7.33
C SER A 889 19.25 -8.62 -6.40
N PRO A 890 18.08 -8.25 -6.93
CA PRO A 890 16.92 -7.87 -6.11
C PRO A 890 16.52 -8.92 -5.05
N ASP A 891 16.72 -10.22 -5.33
CA ASP A 891 16.49 -11.31 -4.38
C ASP A 891 17.66 -11.57 -3.41
N GLY A 892 18.71 -10.75 -3.46
CA GLY A 892 19.89 -10.84 -2.61
C GLY A 892 20.77 -12.07 -2.81
N ARG A 893 20.47 -12.96 -3.76
CA ARG A 893 21.20 -14.23 -3.94
C ARG A 893 22.54 -14.09 -4.68
N LEU A 894 22.63 -13.14 -5.59
CA LEU A 894 23.82 -12.90 -6.40
C LEU A 894 24.41 -11.53 -6.10
N LEU A 895 25.74 -11.49 -6.07
CA LEU A 895 26.54 -10.28 -6.04
C LEU A 895 27.32 -10.18 -7.36
N ALA A 896 27.14 -9.07 -8.06
CA ALA A 896 27.91 -8.71 -9.24
C ALA A 896 29.03 -7.75 -8.83
N VAL A 897 30.29 -8.15 -9.04
CA VAL A 897 31.48 -7.37 -8.70
C VAL A 897 32.25 -7.06 -9.99
N SER A 898 32.49 -5.78 -10.26
CA SER A 898 33.27 -5.34 -11.41
C SER A 898 34.69 -4.99 -11.00
N GLU A 899 35.67 -5.70 -11.55
CA GLU A 899 37.09 -5.46 -11.33
C GLU A 899 37.76 -4.95 -12.61
N ARG A 900 38.65 -3.97 -12.47
CA ARG A 900 39.46 -3.47 -13.57
C ARG A 900 40.56 -4.47 -13.93
N THR A 901 40.69 -4.73 -15.23
CA THR A 901 41.74 -5.57 -15.82
C THR A 901 42.50 -4.76 -16.88
N PRO A 902 43.69 -5.21 -17.33
CA PRO A 902 44.39 -4.59 -18.46
C PRO A 902 43.56 -4.56 -19.76
N ALA A 903 42.58 -5.46 -19.90
CA ALA A 903 41.69 -5.56 -21.06
C ALA A 903 40.39 -4.74 -20.91
N GLY A 904 40.17 -4.03 -19.80
CA GLY A 904 38.93 -3.31 -19.52
C GLY A 904 38.36 -3.69 -18.15
N TYR A 905 37.12 -4.19 -18.12
CA TYR A 905 36.48 -4.67 -16.90
C TYR A 905 36.15 -6.16 -17.00
N LEU A 906 36.20 -6.84 -15.86
CA LEU A 906 35.71 -8.20 -15.66
C LEU A 906 34.60 -8.16 -14.62
N LEU A 907 33.42 -8.65 -14.98
CA LEU A 907 32.30 -8.79 -14.06
C LEU A 907 32.27 -10.21 -13.48
N ARG A 908 32.45 -10.34 -12.17
CA ARG A 908 32.31 -11.59 -11.43
C ARG A 908 30.94 -11.65 -10.79
N LEU A 909 30.15 -12.67 -11.14
CA LEU A 909 28.92 -13.01 -10.45
C LEU A 909 29.23 -14.05 -9.37
N GLN A 910 28.85 -13.76 -8.14
CA GLN A 910 29.11 -14.59 -6.97
C GLN A 910 27.81 -14.86 -6.22
N GLU A 911 27.70 -16.02 -5.57
CA GLU A 911 26.67 -16.24 -4.56
C GLU A 911 26.95 -15.35 -3.34
N THR A 912 25.97 -14.56 -2.91
CA THR A 912 26.15 -13.53 -1.88
C THR A 912 26.66 -14.10 -0.54
N ARG A 913 26.17 -15.27 -0.13
CA ARG A 913 26.54 -15.88 1.17
C ARG A 913 27.86 -16.64 1.15
N SER A 914 28.05 -17.47 0.13
CA SER A 914 29.21 -18.36 0.04
C SER A 914 30.42 -17.67 -0.59
N ALA A 915 30.22 -16.50 -1.20
CA ALA A 915 31.17 -15.81 -2.08
C ALA A 915 31.65 -16.69 -3.26
N ARG A 916 30.95 -17.79 -3.55
CA ARG A 916 31.30 -18.70 -4.64
C ARG A 916 31.07 -18.02 -5.97
N VAL A 917 32.10 -17.98 -6.82
CA VAL A 917 31.98 -17.46 -8.19
C VAL A 917 31.09 -18.38 -9.02
N VAL A 918 29.99 -17.83 -9.52
CA VAL A 918 29.02 -18.48 -10.42
C VAL A 918 29.41 -18.28 -11.88
N ALA A 919 29.89 -17.08 -12.23
CA ALA A 919 30.33 -16.77 -13.58
C ALA A 919 31.33 -15.61 -13.61
N GLU A 920 32.23 -15.63 -14.59
CA GLU A 920 33.08 -14.49 -14.94
C GLU A 920 32.72 -14.01 -16.34
N LEU A 921 32.43 -12.72 -16.48
CA LEU A 921 31.85 -12.11 -17.66
C LEU A 921 32.75 -10.96 -18.14
N PRO A 922 33.49 -11.11 -19.24
CA PRO A 922 34.24 -10.00 -19.81
C PRO A 922 33.28 -8.95 -20.40
N PHE A 923 33.60 -7.68 -20.23
CA PHE A 923 32.81 -6.61 -20.86
C PHE A 923 33.00 -6.60 -22.39
N PRO A 924 31.95 -6.27 -23.17
CA PRO A 924 31.94 -6.46 -24.61
C PRO A 924 32.82 -5.49 -25.43
N ARG A 925 33.37 -4.41 -24.84
CA ARG A 925 34.39 -3.55 -25.45
C ARG A 925 35.52 -3.24 -24.47
N ARG A 926 36.74 -3.04 -24.99
CA ARG A 926 37.86 -2.47 -24.23
C ARG A 926 37.51 -1.04 -23.84
N ALA A 927 37.80 -0.65 -22.60
CA ALA A 927 37.71 0.74 -22.18
C ALA A 927 38.78 1.57 -22.91
N THR A 928 38.43 2.19 -24.04
CA THR A 928 39.33 3.07 -24.80
C THR A 928 39.16 4.51 -24.31
N GLY A 929 40.14 5.01 -23.56
CA GLY A 929 40.20 6.38 -23.04
C GLY A 929 41.33 6.54 -22.02
N PRO A 930 41.69 7.77 -21.60
CA PRO A 930 42.65 7.97 -20.52
C PRO A 930 42.21 7.21 -19.26
N ALA A 931 43.18 6.65 -18.53
CA ALA A 931 42.94 5.83 -17.35
C ALA A 931 42.03 6.58 -16.36
N GLY A 932 40.82 6.03 -16.13
CA GLY A 932 39.83 6.57 -15.18
C GLY A 932 38.54 7.14 -15.78
N ALA A 933 38.44 7.34 -17.10
CA ALA A 933 37.25 7.95 -17.72
C ALA A 933 36.03 6.99 -17.90
N ALA A 934 36.29 5.70 -18.13
CA ALA A 934 35.23 4.69 -18.29
C ALA A 934 34.85 4.07 -16.94
N ARG A 935 33.55 3.97 -16.63
CA ARG A 935 32.98 3.35 -15.42
C ARG A 935 32.05 2.19 -15.82
N PRO A 936 31.98 1.11 -15.04
CA PRO A 936 31.01 0.04 -15.29
C PRO A 936 29.58 0.53 -15.01
N LEU A 937 28.64 0.12 -15.86
CA LEU A 937 27.20 0.27 -15.69
C LEU A 937 26.60 -1.12 -15.56
N LEU A 938 25.84 -1.37 -14.48
CA LEU A 938 25.27 -2.66 -14.14
C LEU A 938 23.78 -2.48 -13.80
N ALA A 939 22.92 -3.41 -14.21
CA ALA A 939 21.54 -3.51 -13.74
C ALA A 939 21.05 -4.95 -13.79
N PHE A 940 20.44 -5.44 -12.71
CA PHE A 940 19.66 -6.66 -12.72
C PHE A 940 18.22 -6.38 -13.16
N SER A 941 17.56 -7.37 -13.75
CA SER A 941 16.10 -7.36 -13.88
C SER A 941 15.45 -7.54 -12.49
N PRO A 942 14.28 -6.94 -12.24
CA PRO A 942 13.53 -7.10 -10.99
C PRO A 942 13.31 -8.57 -10.56
N ASP A 943 13.12 -9.50 -11.50
CA ASP A 943 12.98 -10.93 -11.22
C ASP A 943 14.29 -11.65 -10.87
N SER A 944 15.42 -10.93 -10.82
CA SER A 944 16.77 -11.44 -10.56
C SER A 944 17.28 -12.48 -11.59
N ARG A 945 16.64 -12.61 -12.76
CA ARG A 945 16.99 -13.62 -13.77
C ARG A 945 17.93 -13.14 -14.86
N SER A 946 18.07 -11.83 -15.05
CA SER A 946 18.94 -11.26 -16.08
C SER A 946 19.78 -10.12 -15.54
N ILE A 947 20.99 -9.95 -16.09
CA ILE A 947 21.85 -8.80 -15.82
C ILE A 947 22.26 -8.12 -17.12
N ALA A 948 22.15 -6.79 -17.16
CA ALA A 948 22.71 -5.93 -18.18
C ALA A 948 23.99 -5.29 -17.67
N TYR A 949 25.02 -5.25 -18.51
CA TYR A 949 26.30 -4.64 -18.18
C TYR A 949 26.98 -4.00 -19.39
N GLY A 950 27.66 -2.89 -19.17
CA GLY A 950 28.38 -2.12 -20.19
C GLY A 950 29.32 -1.09 -19.58
N THR A 951 30.13 -0.41 -20.38
CA THR A 951 31.08 0.61 -19.89
C THR A 951 30.65 1.99 -20.35
N THR A 952 30.73 3.01 -19.50
CA THR A 952 30.57 4.40 -19.96
C THR A 952 31.61 4.72 -21.02
N VAL A 953 31.22 5.58 -21.96
CA VAL A 953 32.11 6.09 -23.02
C VAL A 953 32.24 7.59 -22.83
N ALA A 954 33.40 8.15 -23.15
CA ALA A 954 33.63 9.59 -23.09
C ALA A 954 32.66 10.34 -24.00
N SER A 955 32.23 11.53 -23.57
CA SER A 955 31.37 12.42 -24.37
C SER A 955 32.02 12.72 -25.71
N GLY A 956 31.24 12.58 -26.79
CA GLY A 956 31.67 12.86 -28.16
C GLY A 956 30.46 13.09 -29.06
N PRO A 957 30.65 13.38 -30.35
CA PRO A 957 29.54 13.71 -31.26
C PRO A 957 28.52 12.56 -31.42
N LEU A 958 28.95 11.30 -31.28
CA LEU A 958 28.09 10.11 -31.34
C LEU A 958 28.57 9.07 -30.30
N PRO A 959 28.22 9.24 -29.02
CA PRO A 959 28.66 8.33 -27.97
C PRO A 959 27.95 6.98 -28.12
N THR A 960 28.69 5.91 -28.41
CA THR A 960 28.15 4.56 -28.61
C THR A 960 28.64 3.63 -27.51
N VAL A 961 27.70 3.09 -26.72
CA VAL A 961 27.98 2.13 -25.63
C VAL A 961 27.53 0.74 -26.04
N ARG A 962 28.41 -0.26 -25.94
CA ARG A 962 28.02 -1.67 -26.14
C ARG A 962 27.53 -2.26 -24.83
N PHE A 963 26.28 -2.70 -24.79
CA PHE A 963 25.72 -3.42 -23.65
C PHE A 963 25.65 -4.92 -23.95
N ALA A 964 25.82 -5.72 -22.91
CA ALA A 964 25.52 -7.14 -22.92
C ALA A 964 24.41 -7.42 -21.91
N VAL A 965 23.43 -8.23 -22.30
CA VAL A 965 22.39 -8.76 -21.41
C VAL A 965 22.57 -10.26 -21.32
N ARG A 966 22.58 -10.80 -20.10
CA ARG A 966 22.81 -12.23 -19.85
C ARG A 966 21.79 -12.78 -18.88
N ASP A 967 21.25 -13.95 -19.20
CA ASP A 967 20.46 -14.78 -18.29
C ASP A 967 21.39 -15.38 -17.23
N VAL A 968 21.08 -15.13 -15.95
CA VAL A 968 21.84 -15.58 -14.78
C VAL A 968 21.20 -16.78 -14.07
N SER A 969 20.13 -17.36 -14.65
CA SER A 969 19.55 -18.60 -14.15
C SER A 969 20.55 -19.77 -14.27
N PRO A 970 20.48 -20.79 -13.40
CA PRO A 970 21.41 -21.93 -13.42
C PRO A 970 21.47 -22.68 -14.77
N THR A 971 20.40 -22.59 -15.56
CA THR A 971 20.23 -23.22 -16.87
C THR A 971 20.51 -22.28 -18.05
N GLY A 972 20.64 -20.97 -17.80
CA GLY A 972 20.71 -19.93 -18.82
C GLY A 972 22.13 -19.67 -19.33
N ARG A 973 22.38 -19.87 -20.63
CA ARG A 973 23.62 -19.43 -21.31
C ARG A 973 23.37 -18.35 -22.38
N LYS A 974 22.13 -17.90 -22.54
CA LYS A 974 21.79 -16.89 -23.56
C LYS A 974 22.38 -15.54 -23.15
N SER A 975 23.20 -14.97 -24.03
CA SER A 975 23.71 -13.61 -23.92
C SER A 975 23.47 -12.88 -25.24
N THR A 976 22.88 -11.70 -25.18
CA THR A 976 22.74 -10.79 -26.31
C THR A 976 23.65 -9.59 -26.08
N SER A 977 24.25 -9.07 -27.15
CA SER A 977 25.06 -7.85 -27.08
C SER A 977 24.72 -6.94 -28.23
N PHE A 978 24.54 -5.65 -27.97
CA PHE A 978 24.16 -4.66 -28.97
C PHE A 978 24.74 -3.29 -28.62
N ASP A 979 24.91 -2.45 -29.64
CA ASP A 979 25.43 -1.09 -29.52
C ASP A 979 24.26 -0.10 -29.35
N VAL A 980 24.37 0.79 -28.38
CA VAL A 980 23.38 1.83 -28.04
C VAL A 980 24.03 3.19 -28.27
N THR A 981 23.45 3.97 -29.18
CA THR A 981 23.96 5.29 -29.55
C THR A 981 23.18 6.39 -28.85
N GLY A 982 23.88 7.18 -28.05
CA GLY A 982 23.30 8.29 -27.31
C GLY A 982 23.23 9.60 -28.08
N PRO A 983 22.56 10.62 -27.52
CA PRO A 983 22.58 11.98 -28.05
C PRO A 983 23.99 12.55 -28.11
N SER A 984 24.23 13.48 -29.04
CA SER A 984 25.52 14.17 -29.18
C SER A 984 25.97 14.79 -27.86
N GLU A 985 27.25 14.63 -27.54
CA GLU A 985 27.92 15.12 -26.32
C GLU A 985 27.36 14.59 -25.00
N ALA A 986 26.42 13.64 -25.02
CA ALA A 986 25.87 13.04 -23.81
C ALA A 986 26.73 11.89 -23.28
N THR A 987 26.60 11.59 -21.99
CA THR A 987 27.26 10.47 -21.31
C THR A 987 26.22 9.55 -20.69
N ALA A 988 26.32 8.24 -20.95
CA ALA A 988 25.45 7.27 -20.29
C ALA A 988 25.74 7.27 -18.78
N ARG A 989 24.71 7.49 -17.96
CA ARG A 989 24.85 7.66 -16.51
C ARG A 989 24.25 6.53 -15.68
N GLY A 990 23.21 5.87 -16.20
CA GLY A 990 22.54 4.76 -15.55
C GLY A 990 21.79 3.89 -16.55
N ILE A 991 21.54 2.64 -16.16
CA ILE A 991 20.76 1.67 -16.94
C ILE A 991 19.74 0.98 -16.05
N PHE A 992 18.64 0.52 -16.66
CA PHE A 992 17.59 -0.22 -15.97
C PHE A 992 17.03 -1.33 -16.88
N LEU A 993 16.76 -2.51 -16.31
CA LEU A 993 16.11 -3.62 -16.99
C LEU A 993 14.68 -3.78 -16.50
N THR A 994 13.75 -4.05 -17.42
CA THR A 994 12.36 -4.38 -17.04
C THR A 994 12.24 -5.76 -16.39
N ALA A 995 11.10 -6.04 -15.76
CA ALA A 995 10.85 -7.24 -14.93
C ALA A 995 11.23 -8.59 -15.56
N ARG A 996 11.22 -8.71 -16.90
CA ARG A 996 11.62 -9.95 -17.63
C ARG A 996 12.92 -9.79 -18.43
N GLY A 997 13.67 -8.72 -18.20
CA GLY A 997 14.88 -8.38 -18.95
C GLY A 997 14.64 -8.09 -20.43
N GLN A 998 13.40 -7.82 -20.85
CA GLN A 998 13.01 -7.66 -22.27
C GLN A 998 13.30 -6.26 -22.82
N LYS A 999 13.36 -5.26 -21.94
CA LYS A 999 13.71 -3.89 -22.32
C LYS A 999 14.83 -3.36 -21.44
N LEU A 1000 15.75 -2.62 -22.05
CA LEU A 1000 16.81 -1.87 -21.41
C LEU A 1000 16.52 -0.39 -21.58
N LEU A 1001 16.42 0.32 -20.46
CA LEU A 1001 16.36 1.78 -20.43
C LEU A 1001 17.77 2.30 -20.14
N VAL A 1002 18.20 3.29 -20.92
CA VAL A 1002 19.50 3.96 -20.76
C VAL A 1002 19.26 5.44 -20.52
N GLY A 1003 19.79 5.95 -19.41
CA GLY A 1003 19.75 7.37 -19.07
C GLY A 1003 21.04 8.08 -19.51
N TRP A 1004 20.90 9.11 -20.34
CA TRP A 1004 21.99 9.91 -20.89
C TRP A 1004 22.02 11.29 -20.24
N SER A 1005 23.15 11.70 -19.67
CA SER A 1005 23.36 13.05 -19.14
C SER A 1005 24.01 13.93 -20.22
N THR A 1006 23.38 15.05 -20.56
CA THR A 1006 23.95 16.06 -21.46
C THR A 1006 24.96 16.96 -20.72
N PRO A 1007 25.81 17.74 -21.43
CA PRO A 1007 26.69 18.73 -20.80
C PRO A 1007 25.93 19.81 -20.00
N ALA A 1008 24.70 20.11 -20.41
CA ALA A 1008 23.80 21.03 -19.70
C ALA A 1008 23.20 20.43 -18.42
N GLY A 1009 23.49 19.16 -18.11
CA GLY A 1009 22.98 18.46 -16.92
C GLY A 1009 21.57 17.90 -17.06
N SER A 1010 20.94 17.98 -18.25
CA SER A 1010 19.65 17.33 -18.50
C SER A 1010 19.81 15.83 -18.73
N LEU A 1011 18.84 15.02 -18.29
CA LEU A 1011 18.85 13.57 -18.45
C LEU A 1011 17.85 13.18 -19.56
N VAL A 1012 18.28 12.39 -20.54
CA VAL A 1012 17.46 11.89 -21.65
C VAL A 1012 17.37 10.37 -21.54
N GLY A 1013 16.16 9.83 -21.45
CA GLY A 1013 15.92 8.39 -21.44
C GLY A 1013 15.79 7.81 -22.85
N GLN A 1014 16.36 6.63 -23.09
CA GLN A 1014 16.13 5.85 -24.31
C GLN A 1014 15.81 4.40 -23.96
N THR A 1015 14.79 3.84 -24.61
CA THR A 1015 14.35 2.46 -24.36
C THR A 1015 14.70 1.56 -25.54
N TRP A 1016 15.25 0.38 -25.24
CA TRP A 1016 15.75 -0.59 -26.22
C TRP A 1016 15.18 -1.98 -25.96
N ASP A 1017 14.81 -2.72 -27.00
CA ASP A 1017 14.44 -4.13 -26.91
C ASP A 1017 15.71 -4.99 -26.78
N THR A 1018 15.81 -5.83 -25.74
CA THR A 1018 17.03 -6.59 -25.44
C THR A 1018 17.21 -7.85 -26.29
N ALA A 1019 16.14 -8.35 -26.90
CA ALA A 1019 16.19 -9.52 -27.76
C ALA A 1019 16.78 -9.19 -29.13
N HIS A 1020 16.45 -8.00 -29.66
CA HIS A 1020 16.85 -7.58 -31.01
C HIS A 1020 17.84 -6.40 -31.03
N GLY A 1021 18.03 -5.70 -29.91
CA GLY A 1021 18.91 -4.53 -29.84
C GLY A 1021 18.40 -3.33 -30.64
N ILE A 1022 17.08 -3.18 -30.76
CA ILE A 1022 16.43 -2.13 -31.59
C ILE A 1022 15.80 -1.08 -30.65
N PRO A 1023 15.91 0.23 -30.95
CA PRO A 1023 15.22 1.25 -30.17
C PRO A 1023 13.70 1.06 -30.23
N SER A 1024 13.04 1.13 -29.07
CA SER A 1024 11.58 1.07 -28.99
C SER A 1024 11.01 2.44 -29.36
N ALA A 1025 10.06 2.50 -30.30
CA ALA A 1025 9.55 3.74 -30.91
C ALA A 1025 8.72 4.67 -30.01
N ARG A 1026 8.74 4.49 -28.68
CA ARG A 1026 8.10 5.39 -27.71
C ARG A 1026 9.16 5.95 -26.76
N ALA A 1027 9.43 7.24 -26.88
CA ALA A 1027 10.39 7.98 -26.07
C ALA A 1027 9.74 8.81 -24.94
N ASP A 1028 8.43 8.64 -24.66
CA ASP A 1028 7.63 9.68 -24.00
C ASP A 1028 7.34 9.51 -22.49
N ASP A 1029 7.85 8.50 -21.78
CA ASP A 1029 7.38 8.22 -20.42
C ASP A 1029 8.29 8.71 -19.26
N LEU A 1030 9.18 9.69 -19.48
CA LEU A 1030 10.10 10.18 -18.42
C LEU A 1030 9.96 11.67 -18.05
N GLU A 1031 9.06 12.42 -18.67
CA GLU A 1031 8.77 13.80 -18.24
C GLU A 1031 7.99 13.86 -16.91
N THR A 1032 7.37 12.76 -16.49
CA THR A 1032 6.58 12.67 -15.24
C THR A 1032 7.41 12.59 -13.96
N LEU A 1033 8.72 12.27 -14.05
CA LEU A 1033 9.63 12.26 -12.90
C LEU A 1033 10.44 13.57 -12.86
N GLY A 1034 9.80 14.66 -12.47
CA GLY A 1034 10.45 15.96 -12.31
C GLY A 1034 11.78 15.89 -11.52
N ARG A 1035 12.75 16.75 -11.88
CA ARG A 1035 14.08 16.95 -11.26
C ARG A 1035 14.68 15.75 -10.49
N GLN A 1036 15.32 14.87 -11.25
CA GLN A 1036 16.43 13.95 -10.89
C GLN A 1036 16.37 13.20 -9.55
N PRO A 1037 15.67 12.06 -9.48
CA PRO A 1037 16.03 11.02 -8.52
C PRO A 1037 17.38 10.39 -8.91
N TYR A 1038 18.31 10.33 -7.95
CA TYR A 1038 19.65 9.75 -8.13
C TYR A 1038 19.61 8.21 -8.10
N HIS A 1039 18.65 7.64 -7.38
CA HIS A 1039 18.46 6.20 -7.23
C HIS A 1039 16.97 5.84 -7.26
N LEU A 1040 16.67 4.65 -7.78
CA LEU A 1040 15.33 4.12 -7.95
C LEU A 1040 15.28 2.67 -7.43
N ALA A 1041 14.17 2.28 -6.82
CA ALA A 1041 13.86 0.89 -6.48
C ALA A 1041 12.39 0.59 -6.73
N LEU A 1042 12.06 -0.60 -7.22
CA LEU A 1042 10.70 -1.09 -7.38
C LEU A 1042 10.43 -2.20 -6.37
N SER A 1043 9.20 -2.30 -5.88
CA SER A 1043 8.75 -3.43 -5.09
C SER A 1043 8.58 -4.68 -5.96
N ALA A 1044 8.65 -5.87 -5.35
CA ALA A 1044 8.61 -7.15 -6.07
C ALA A 1044 7.27 -7.42 -6.78
N ASP A 1045 6.19 -6.77 -6.32
CA ASP A 1045 4.84 -6.82 -6.87
C ASP A 1045 4.55 -5.69 -7.88
N ASP A 1046 5.56 -4.88 -8.22
CA ASP A 1046 5.47 -3.71 -9.09
C ASP A 1046 4.47 -2.64 -8.62
N THR A 1047 3.97 -2.67 -7.38
CA THR A 1047 2.96 -1.72 -6.84
C THR A 1047 3.57 -0.43 -6.29
N HIS A 1048 4.86 -0.45 -5.92
CA HIS A 1048 5.55 0.67 -5.29
C HIS A 1048 6.86 1.01 -6.01
N LEU A 1049 7.07 2.30 -6.28
CA LEU A 1049 8.33 2.86 -6.78
C LEU A 1049 8.90 3.79 -5.71
N ALA A 1050 10.15 3.58 -5.29
CA ALA A 1050 10.88 4.52 -4.44
C ALA A 1050 11.88 5.33 -5.27
N THR A 1051 11.90 6.63 -5.05
CA THR A 1051 12.78 7.59 -5.73
C THR A 1051 13.58 8.37 -4.71
N GLY A 1052 14.91 8.24 -4.71
CA GLY A 1052 15.81 8.95 -3.79
C GLY A 1052 16.42 10.20 -4.42
N GLY A 1053 16.32 11.33 -3.73
CA GLY A 1053 16.85 12.63 -4.18
C GLY A 1053 18.29 12.91 -3.75
N ALA A 1054 18.88 13.96 -4.34
CA ALA A 1054 20.25 14.42 -4.04
C ALA A 1054 20.47 14.82 -2.58
N PHE A 1055 19.40 15.25 -1.92
CA PHE A 1055 19.41 15.83 -0.58
C PHE A 1055 18.90 14.86 0.50
N GLY A 1056 18.71 13.58 0.15
CA GLY A 1056 18.35 12.54 1.12
C GLY A 1056 16.86 12.27 1.31
N SER A 1057 15.98 13.06 0.69
CA SER A 1057 14.56 12.76 0.66
C SER A 1057 14.27 11.55 -0.23
N VAL A 1058 13.36 10.69 0.19
CA VAL A 1058 12.88 9.55 -0.59
C VAL A 1058 11.36 9.67 -0.75
N THR A 1059 10.87 9.62 -1.98
CA THR A 1059 9.44 9.60 -2.27
C THR A 1059 9.04 8.20 -2.74
N VAL A 1060 7.99 7.65 -2.16
CA VAL A 1060 7.38 6.37 -2.54
C VAL A 1060 6.09 6.65 -3.31
N TRP A 1061 5.95 6.06 -4.48
CA TRP A 1061 4.85 6.25 -5.43
C TRP A 1061 4.05 4.96 -5.59
N ASP A 1062 2.74 5.08 -5.79
CA ASP A 1062 1.88 3.97 -6.23
C ASP A 1062 1.88 3.89 -7.76
N THR A 1063 1.87 2.68 -8.33
CA THR A 1063 2.04 2.42 -9.78
C THR A 1063 0.74 2.05 -10.50
N GLU A 1064 -0.35 1.69 -9.79
CA GLU A 1064 -1.60 1.19 -10.41
C GLU A 1064 -2.68 2.27 -10.66
N ALA A 1065 -2.53 3.47 -10.09
CA ALA A 1065 -3.42 4.62 -10.32
C ALA A 1065 -2.58 5.88 -10.62
N ASP A 1066 -3.19 6.96 -11.14
CA ASP A 1066 -2.54 8.29 -11.35
C ASP A 1066 -1.37 8.49 -10.38
N ILE A 1067 -0.15 8.78 -10.87
CA ILE A 1067 1.10 8.77 -10.09
C ILE A 1067 1.00 9.72 -8.88
N HIS A 1068 0.52 9.22 -7.74
CA HIS A 1068 0.38 9.97 -6.50
C HIS A 1068 1.45 9.51 -5.50
N PRO A 1069 2.11 10.44 -4.78
CA PRO A 1069 3.06 10.09 -3.74
C PRO A 1069 2.32 9.42 -2.57
N LYS A 1070 2.64 8.15 -2.30
CA LYS A 1070 2.13 7.37 -1.16
C LYS A 1070 2.78 7.79 0.16
N ALA A 1071 4.08 8.08 0.13
CA ALA A 1071 4.83 8.54 1.30
C ALA A 1071 6.04 9.37 0.88
N THR A 1072 6.38 10.40 1.66
CA THR A 1072 7.63 11.16 1.52
C THR A 1072 8.42 11.02 2.81
N ILE A 1073 9.59 10.41 2.70
CA ILE A 1073 10.55 10.22 3.78
C ILE A 1073 11.53 11.40 3.72
N PRO A 1074 11.57 12.25 4.76
CA PRO A 1074 12.47 13.40 4.79
C PRO A 1074 13.94 12.96 4.91
N ALA A 1075 14.84 13.86 4.52
CA ALA A 1075 16.26 13.72 4.82
C ALA A 1075 16.48 13.74 6.34
N LEU A 1076 17.44 12.94 6.82
CA LEU A 1076 17.69 12.79 8.26
C LEU A 1076 18.46 13.99 8.84
N PRO A 1077 18.04 14.53 9.99
CA PRO A 1077 18.75 15.62 10.66
C PRO A 1077 20.16 15.22 11.11
N ASP A 1078 20.32 13.99 11.63
CA ASP A 1078 21.55 13.49 12.24
C ASP A 1078 22.70 13.22 11.22
N ILE A 1079 22.43 13.41 9.92
CA ILE A 1079 23.34 13.14 8.80
C ILE A 1079 23.57 14.43 7.98
N ALA A 1080 23.01 15.56 8.41
CA ALA A 1080 22.94 16.82 7.66
C ALA A 1080 24.24 17.64 7.62
N ASP A 1081 25.36 17.09 8.13
CA ASP A 1081 26.67 17.77 8.19
C ASP A 1081 27.20 18.17 6.79
N CYS A 1082 26.76 17.48 5.72
CA CYS A 1082 27.16 17.83 4.36
C CYS A 1082 26.19 17.32 3.28
N ALA A 1083 26.06 18.05 2.16
CA ALA A 1083 25.14 17.68 1.06
C ALA A 1083 25.51 16.36 0.34
N ALA A 1084 26.78 15.96 0.35
CA ALA A 1084 27.20 14.65 -0.19
C ALA A 1084 26.86 13.49 0.79
N CYS A 1085 26.78 13.80 2.08
CA CYS A 1085 26.54 12.85 3.17
C CYS A 1085 25.07 12.40 3.19
N THR A 1086 24.15 13.31 2.89
CA THR A 1086 22.71 13.03 2.87
C THR A 1086 22.22 12.40 1.58
N ARG A 1087 23.03 12.37 0.51
CA ARG A 1087 22.62 11.77 -0.77
C ARG A 1087 22.26 10.30 -0.59
N VAL A 1088 21.13 9.87 -1.15
CA VAL A 1088 20.77 8.45 -1.22
C VAL A 1088 21.72 7.73 -2.16
N THR A 1089 22.32 6.61 -1.74
CA THR A 1089 23.25 5.80 -2.56
C THR A 1089 22.70 4.43 -2.93
N ALA A 1090 21.76 3.90 -2.16
CA ALA A 1090 21.04 2.68 -2.50
C ALA A 1090 19.65 2.64 -1.84
N LEU A 1091 18.71 1.95 -2.49
CA LEU A 1091 17.34 1.71 -2.02
C LEU A 1091 16.98 0.24 -2.27
N ALA A 1092 16.27 -0.40 -1.33
CA ALA A 1092 15.74 -1.74 -1.52
C ALA A 1092 14.43 -1.93 -0.76
N PHE A 1093 13.42 -2.52 -1.40
CA PHE A 1093 12.20 -2.97 -0.73
C PHE A 1093 12.39 -4.39 -0.18
N SER A 1094 11.76 -4.67 0.96
CA SER A 1094 11.60 -6.04 1.43
C SER A 1094 10.68 -6.83 0.49
N PRO A 1095 10.79 -8.17 0.45
CA PRO A 1095 9.99 -9.00 -0.46
C PRO A 1095 8.48 -8.89 -0.23
N ASP A 1096 8.07 -8.51 0.99
CA ASP A 1096 6.67 -8.26 1.37
C ASP A 1096 6.19 -6.83 1.09
N GLY A 1097 7.05 -5.95 0.56
CA GLY A 1097 6.73 -4.55 0.24
C GLY A 1097 6.49 -3.65 1.46
N THR A 1098 6.74 -4.13 2.69
CA THR A 1098 6.40 -3.40 3.93
C THR A 1098 7.55 -2.58 4.49
N THR A 1099 8.80 -2.95 4.19
CA THR A 1099 10.01 -2.31 4.72
C THR A 1099 10.84 -1.75 3.57
N LEU A 1100 11.35 -0.54 3.73
CA LEU A 1100 12.30 0.09 2.81
C LEU A 1100 13.66 0.27 3.51
N ALA A 1101 14.73 -0.22 2.89
CA ALA A 1101 16.10 0.05 3.31
C ALA A 1101 16.68 1.20 2.49
N ILE A 1102 17.32 2.15 3.17
CA ILE A 1102 17.88 3.37 2.58
C ILE A 1102 19.34 3.51 3.03
N ALA A 1103 20.25 3.55 2.07
CA ALA A 1103 21.65 3.89 2.32
C ALA A 1103 21.95 5.33 1.91
N TYR A 1104 22.83 5.98 2.67
CA TYR A 1104 23.23 7.36 2.46
C TYR A 1104 24.72 7.47 2.15
N GLY A 1105 25.14 8.58 1.53
CA GLY A 1105 26.53 8.88 1.18
C GLY A 1105 27.47 9.00 2.39
N SER A 1106 26.92 9.14 3.60
CA SER A 1106 27.63 9.05 4.87
C SER A 1106 28.01 7.62 5.28
N GLY A 1107 27.59 6.60 4.52
CA GLY A 1107 27.72 5.19 4.90
C GLY A 1107 26.66 4.73 5.91
N ALA A 1108 25.71 5.60 6.28
CA ALA A 1108 24.60 5.25 7.17
C ALA A 1108 23.55 4.40 6.43
N LEU A 1109 22.90 3.51 7.18
CA LEU A 1109 21.82 2.65 6.72
C LEU A 1109 20.59 2.89 7.59
N ARG A 1110 19.41 3.03 7.01
CA ARG A 1110 18.15 3.10 7.76
C ARG A 1110 17.13 2.15 7.19
N LEU A 1111 16.30 1.64 8.09
CA LEU A 1111 15.15 0.83 7.78
C LEU A 1111 13.89 1.64 8.07
N TRP A 1112 12.90 1.57 7.20
CA TRP A 1112 11.65 2.32 7.29
C TRP A 1112 10.46 1.39 7.11
N ASP A 1113 9.46 1.52 7.98
CA ASP A 1113 8.18 0.82 7.82
C ASP A 1113 7.23 1.69 7.00
N LEU A 1114 6.75 1.17 5.88
CA LEU A 1114 5.90 1.89 4.94
C LEU A 1114 4.44 1.95 5.38
N ALA A 1115 3.99 1.04 6.25
CA ALA A 1115 2.62 1.05 6.77
C ALA A 1115 2.47 2.05 7.93
N LEU A 1116 3.47 2.12 8.79
CA LEU A 1116 3.52 3.05 9.93
C LEU A 1116 4.14 4.41 9.57
N ASN A 1117 4.82 4.49 8.42
CA ASN A 1117 5.59 5.64 7.96
C ASN A 1117 6.57 6.19 9.01
N LEU A 1118 7.37 5.29 9.59
CA LEU A 1118 8.33 5.61 10.64
C LEU A 1118 9.63 4.82 10.50
N PRO A 1119 10.77 5.33 11.04
CA PRO A 1119 12.02 4.59 11.03
C PRO A 1119 11.97 3.42 12.00
N LEU A 1120 12.54 2.28 11.58
CA LEU A 1120 12.67 1.07 12.38
C LEU A 1120 13.97 1.09 13.19
N GLY A 1121 13.97 1.92 14.24
CA GLY A 1121 15.09 2.10 15.17
C GLY A 1121 16.23 2.97 14.64
N GLY A 1122 17.41 2.82 15.27
CA GLY A 1122 18.64 3.55 14.98
C GLY A 1122 19.30 3.16 13.65
N SER A 1123 20.41 3.83 13.30
CA SER A 1123 21.29 3.34 12.23
C SER A 1123 22.11 2.18 12.78
N PRO A 1124 22.04 0.97 12.19
CA PRO A 1124 22.93 -0.11 12.57
C PRO A 1124 24.38 0.28 12.23
N ALA A 1125 25.34 -0.33 12.94
CA ALA A 1125 26.75 -0.18 12.63
C ALA A 1125 27.07 -0.74 11.23
N THR A 1126 27.67 0.08 10.39
CA THR A 1126 28.05 -0.29 9.02
C THR A 1126 29.57 -0.47 8.94
N SER A 1127 30.08 -0.93 7.79
CA SER A 1127 31.50 -1.22 7.66
C SER A 1127 32.45 0.00 7.63
N GLY A 1128 31.90 1.23 7.69
CA GLY A 1128 32.67 2.47 7.50
C GLY A 1128 33.05 2.72 6.03
N ASP A 1129 32.17 2.33 5.11
CA ASP A 1129 32.32 2.49 3.66
C ASP A 1129 31.00 2.96 3.02
N VAL A 1130 31.08 3.43 1.79
CA VAL A 1130 29.87 3.73 1.00
C VAL A 1130 29.13 2.42 0.70
N ILE A 1131 27.81 2.43 0.86
CA ILE A 1131 26.95 1.33 0.45
C ILE A 1131 26.39 1.67 -0.92
N ASP A 1132 26.85 0.97 -1.94
CA ASP A 1132 26.47 1.16 -3.34
C ASP A 1132 25.26 0.28 -3.73
N SER A 1133 25.01 -0.80 -2.98
CA SER A 1133 23.89 -1.70 -3.28
C SER A 1133 23.29 -2.31 -2.02
N LEU A 1134 21.96 -2.42 -2.01
CA LEU A 1134 21.16 -3.06 -0.97
C LEU A 1134 20.24 -4.09 -1.61
N ALA A 1135 20.01 -5.22 -0.94
CA ALA A 1135 18.99 -6.19 -1.33
C ALA A 1135 18.49 -6.99 -0.14
N PHE A 1136 17.18 -7.22 -0.07
CA PHE A 1136 16.60 -8.15 0.90
C PHE A 1136 16.61 -9.56 0.32
N GLY A 1137 17.18 -10.50 1.06
CA GLY A 1137 17.11 -11.92 0.73
C GLY A 1137 15.80 -12.56 1.21
N PRO A 1138 15.34 -13.64 0.53
CA PRO A 1138 14.20 -14.45 0.98
C PRO A 1138 14.49 -15.22 2.29
N ASP A 1139 15.74 -15.19 2.74
CA ASP A 1139 16.26 -15.81 3.96
C ASP A 1139 16.11 -14.91 5.20
N GLY A 1140 15.51 -13.73 5.06
CA GLY A 1140 15.32 -12.76 6.14
C GLY A 1140 16.55 -11.90 6.45
N TYR A 1141 17.53 -11.83 5.55
CA TYR A 1141 18.67 -10.92 5.70
C TYR A 1141 18.55 -9.72 4.76
N LEU A 1142 18.97 -8.54 5.22
CA LEU A 1142 19.30 -7.42 4.37
C LEU A 1142 20.80 -7.47 4.09
N TYR A 1143 21.17 -7.47 2.81
CA TYR A 1143 22.54 -7.42 2.35
C TYR A 1143 22.91 -6.00 1.92
N ALA A 1144 24.06 -5.53 2.36
CA ALA A 1144 24.67 -4.28 1.94
C ALA A 1144 26.03 -4.57 1.30
N ALA A 1145 26.29 -4.02 0.12
CA ALA A 1145 27.55 -4.18 -0.59
C ALA A 1145 28.17 -2.81 -0.89
N GLY A 1146 29.50 -2.73 -0.75
CA GLY A 1146 30.29 -1.53 -1.02
C GLY A 1146 31.57 -1.84 -1.79
N PRO A 1147 32.36 -0.80 -2.11
CA PRO A 1147 33.56 -0.94 -2.93
C PRO A 1147 34.72 -1.64 -2.20
N HIS A 1148 34.90 -1.45 -0.89
CA HIS A 1148 35.95 -2.10 -0.11
C HIS A 1148 35.44 -3.33 0.64
N VAL A 1149 34.16 -3.34 1.00
CA VAL A 1149 33.50 -4.43 1.74
C VAL A 1149 32.50 -5.13 0.85
N SER A 1150 32.79 -6.41 0.54
CA SER A 1150 32.05 -7.16 -0.47
C SER A 1150 30.57 -7.27 -0.14
N VAL A 1151 30.24 -7.76 1.07
CA VAL A 1151 28.87 -7.88 1.56
C VAL A 1151 28.87 -7.83 3.09
N GLN A 1152 27.95 -7.08 3.67
CA GLN A 1152 27.56 -7.15 5.07
C GLN A 1152 26.10 -7.61 5.15
N ALA A 1153 25.78 -8.50 6.10
CA ALA A 1153 24.46 -9.10 6.23
C ALA A 1153 23.81 -8.73 7.57
N TYR A 1154 22.57 -8.25 7.53
CA TYR A 1154 21.79 -7.82 8.68
C TYR A 1154 20.55 -8.71 8.87
N PRO A 1155 20.36 -9.39 10.02
CA PRO A 1155 19.28 -10.36 10.24
C PRO A 1155 17.93 -9.68 10.54
N VAL A 1156 17.40 -8.90 9.59
CA VAL A 1156 16.22 -8.05 9.78
C VAL A 1156 14.87 -8.79 9.70
N GLY A 1157 14.87 -10.03 9.22
CA GLY A 1157 13.71 -10.90 9.18
C GLY A 1157 13.25 -11.29 10.59
N PRO A 1158 11.95 -11.36 10.89
CA PRO A 1158 11.49 -11.52 12.27
C PRO A 1158 12.01 -12.75 13.01
N ALA A 1159 12.19 -13.88 12.32
CA ALA A 1159 12.74 -15.09 12.92
C ALA A 1159 14.24 -14.93 13.26
N GLN A 1160 15.01 -14.36 12.33
CA GLN A 1160 16.44 -14.13 12.47
C GLN A 1160 16.71 -13.05 13.53
N ALA A 1161 15.93 -11.97 13.53
CA ALA A 1161 15.97 -10.91 14.52
C ALA A 1161 15.68 -11.45 15.92
N ALA A 1162 14.61 -12.24 16.08
CA ALA A 1162 14.27 -12.86 17.36
C ALA A 1162 15.38 -13.81 17.86
N ALA A 1163 15.96 -14.62 16.97
CA ALA A 1163 17.06 -15.50 17.33
C ALA A 1163 18.32 -14.72 17.77
N ARG A 1164 18.69 -13.65 17.05
CA ARG A 1164 19.84 -12.80 17.40
C ARG A 1164 19.62 -12.05 18.72
N LEU A 1165 18.42 -11.53 18.96
CA LEU A 1165 18.06 -10.86 20.22
C LEU A 1165 18.07 -11.83 21.40
N CYS A 1166 17.56 -13.06 21.22
CA CYS A 1166 17.66 -14.11 22.22
C CYS A 1166 19.10 -14.51 22.52
N ALA A 1167 19.96 -14.60 21.49
CA ALA A 1167 21.39 -14.87 21.67
C ALA A 1167 22.10 -13.75 22.42
N ARG A 1168 21.82 -12.48 22.07
CA ARG A 1168 22.34 -11.29 22.78
C ARG A 1168 21.89 -11.24 24.24
N ALA A 1169 20.63 -11.55 24.51
CA ALA A 1169 20.11 -11.54 25.88
C ALA A 1169 20.70 -12.68 26.74
N GLY A 1170 21.09 -13.81 26.13
CA GLY A 1170 21.68 -14.96 26.82
C GLY A 1170 20.75 -15.70 27.80
N ARG A 1171 19.52 -15.23 27.98
CA ARG A 1171 18.49 -15.77 28.89
C ARG A 1171 17.08 -15.61 28.31
N SER A 1172 16.06 -16.06 29.04
CA SER A 1172 14.65 -15.76 28.76
C SER A 1172 14.03 -14.99 29.94
N LEU A 1173 12.90 -14.30 29.72
CA LEU A 1173 12.12 -13.72 30.82
C LEU A 1173 11.73 -14.82 31.81
N THR A 1174 11.99 -14.55 33.09
CA THR A 1174 11.52 -15.38 34.21
C THR A 1174 10.00 -15.27 34.37
N VAL A 1175 9.40 -16.21 35.11
CA VAL A 1175 7.97 -16.16 35.43
C VAL A 1175 7.61 -14.90 36.23
N ALA A 1176 8.50 -14.46 37.12
CA ALA A 1176 8.31 -13.25 37.92
C ALA A 1176 8.34 -11.97 37.05
N GLU A 1177 9.32 -11.83 36.16
CA GLU A 1177 9.40 -10.71 35.21
C GLU A 1177 8.19 -10.71 34.27
N TRP A 1178 7.79 -11.87 33.75
CA TRP A 1178 6.61 -11.98 32.89
C TRP A 1178 5.34 -11.49 33.59
N ARG A 1179 5.10 -11.91 34.83
CA ARG A 1179 3.95 -11.43 35.62
C ARG A 1179 4.03 -9.93 35.92
N ARG A 1180 5.23 -9.39 36.10
CA ARG A 1180 5.46 -7.94 36.32
C ARG A 1180 5.14 -7.12 35.07
N TYR A 1181 5.66 -7.51 33.92
CA TYR A 1181 5.51 -6.73 32.67
C TYR A 1181 4.18 -7.00 31.94
N LEU A 1182 3.72 -8.26 31.96
CA LEU A 1182 2.58 -8.77 31.20
C LEU A 1182 1.57 -9.48 32.13
N PRO A 1183 0.97 -8.76 33.09
CA PRO A 1183 0.00 -9.34 34.01
C PRO A 1183 -1.23 -9.85 33.25
N GLY A 1184 -1.76 -11.00 33.66
CA GLY A 1184 -2.96 -11.61 33.09
C GLY A 1184 -2.74 -12.46 31.84
N VAL A 1185 -1.53 -12.50 31.27
CA VAL A 1185 -1.19 -13.38 30.14
C VAL A 1185 -0.47 -14.63 30.63
N PRO A 1186 -0.88 -15.84 30.21
CA PRO A 1186 -0.17 -17.07 30.55
C PRO A 1186 1.31 -17.00 30.15
N TYR A 1187 2.20 -17.42 31.06
CA TYR A 1187 3.64 -17.43 30.80
C TYR A 1187 3.97 -18.26 29.57
N ARG A 1188 4.79 -17.70 28.68
CA ARG A 1188 5.40 -18.41 27.56
C ARG A 1188 6.88 -18.12 27.56
N ARG A 1189 7.69 -19.15 27.31
CA ARG A 1189 9.14 -18.98 27.17
C ARG A 1189 9.43 -18.12 25.92
N VAL A 1190 10.22 -17.07 26.09
CA VAL A 1190 10.51 -16.07 25.05
C VAL A 1190 11.62 -16.55 24.12
N CYS A 1191 12.62 -17.24 24.66
CA CYS A 1191 13.76 -17.76 23.92
C CYS A 1191 13.87 -19.27 24.11
N ASP A 1192 13.73 -20.02 23.02
CA ASP A 1192 13.79 -21.48 23.02
C ASP A 1192 15.23 -21.95 22.80
N GLY A 1193 15.66 -23.00 23.49
CA GLY A 1193 16.99 -23.63 23.27
C GLY A 1193 18.13 -23.14 24.17
N LEU A 1194 17.95 -22.10 24.98
CA LEU A 1194 18.89 -21.74 26.05
C LEU A 1194 18.66 -22.67 27.26
N ARG A 1195 19.74 -23.21 27.84
CA ARG A 1195 19.68 -24.01 29.09
C ARG A 1195 18.94 -23.17 30.15
N PRO A 1196 18.05 -23.76 30.95
CA PRO A 1196 17.47 -23.02 32.07
C PRO A 1196 18.61 -22.50 32.95
N ASP A 1197 18.62 -21.20 33.21
CA ASP A 1197 19.36 -20.69 34.37
C ASP A 1197 18.80 -21.45 35.58
N ASP A 1198 19.66 -22.23 36.23
CA ASP A 1198 19.39 -22.86 37.52
C ASP A 1198 19.26 -21.76 38.59
N GLY A 1199 18.18 -21.00 38.51
CA GLY A 1199 17.68 -20.14 39.56
C GLY A 1199 16.59 -20.88 40.32
N SER A 1200 17.00 -21.88 41.11
CA SER A 1200 16.17 -22.36 42.23
C SER A 1200 16.30 -21.35 43.38
N PRO A 1201 15.25 -21.14 44.19
CA PRO A 1201 15.11 -20.01 45.10
C PRO A 1201 16.18 -19.93 46.19
#